data_AF-A0A961JQ87-F1
#
_entry.id   AF-A0A961JQ87-F1
#
_cell.length_a   1.000
_cell.length_b   1.000
_cell.length_c   1.000
_cell.angle_alpha   90.00
_cell.angle_beta   90.00
_cell.angle_gamma   90.00
#
_symmetry.space_group_name_H-M   'P 1'
#
loop_
_entity.id
_entity.type
_entity.pdbx_description
1 polymer ?
#
loop_
_entity_poly.entity_id
_entity_poly.type
_entity_poly.pdbx_seq_one_letter_code
_entity_poly.pdbx_strand_id
1 'polypeptide(L)'
;VTVPVVDLLVNKIDSIDPLTVGDTTVYTVTVTNNGPSASENVVMTDSMPTSLVSYQSHTVSGGGTCTTVPAVGSFGGTLECSWGVIEANASETVTISVLGEAKGTIDNNVEVKSDETDNGWEANLANNTASQDTTLRTRTDVAITKNGPGTVALLEDFDFILGVEVVSGGGLAEADDVTVTDSLPANMELTGAPVALVTSGSATSTSCTGAAGGTSFSCDLGTVSSGGQVEITVPVQVTAATSSPYFRTNFASVTTSSFDQNSANNTDNDSVTVVFSSLAGTVYRDFADNAVFDGSDSGVSGITMTLTGTDVDGDAVNRTVTTDGNGDYAFNYLPEGSYTVTRGAVGEAYLSDGQSLDGSEGGGTPSAVVINGIALPEATDATDYDFTLIPQARVGIAKALSGGVTSDIDGSFTASFDLVVENFSLETLINIEVTDALAGANPLFGIRATPADPVNDPLANGTYAIVSAPSGSCSGTNAGFNGAGDQVVATGFTLGVGASCTLSFGIRVQPEAPVPAGWENQAVVEAEGQESGQTSATNPQLTDLSDDGTDPDPDGDGQGNEAGENDPTPLTTTVTPAIALIKTSDTAGLSNPPVPLEEITYAFEVVNTGNVTLTNITLTDILPGIVLSGGPIASLDPGDSDTTTFTATYPISQADIDAGTVTNQATASGTDPFGTVVTDDSGTTTGDDDPLVTTIVQGPGIALVKTADTSAFGSPPQAGDIISYAFEVTNTGNVTLTDVTLTDILPGIVLSGGPIASMAPGDVDTTTFTATYAITQADITAGEVTNQATVTGDDPGGNPVTDDSGTTTGDDDPTVVPITQAPAITLDKIADATGFEDGAVPGDVIPYSFTVTNTGNMILTDVTVTDLLPGVVLTGGPIPVMNPGDV
;
A
#
# COMPACT_ATOMS: atom_id res chain seq x y z
N VAL A 1 -6.83 -61.44 116.25
CA VAL A 1 -7.08 -60.01 115.98
C VAL A 1 -6.12 -59.60 114.88
N THR A 2 -6.60 -59.17 113.73
CA THR A 2 -5.78 -58.63 112.63
C THR A 2 -5.44 -57.18 112.90
N VAL A 3 -4.27 -56.73 112.45
CA VAL A 3 -3.80 -55.33 112.56
C VAL A 3 -4.67 -54.44 111.67
N PRO A 4 -5.11 -53.24 112.12
CA PRO A 4 -5.90 -52.32 111.29
C PRO A 4 -5.07 -51.76 110.14
N VAL A 5 -5.73 -51.52 109.00
CA VAL A 5 -5.17 -50.83 107.84
C VAL A 5 -6.12 -49.68 107.49
N VAL A 6 -5.66 -48.44 107.68
CA VAL A 6 -6.39 -47.19 107.44
C VAL A 6 -5.64 -46.31 106.41
N ASP A 7 -6.35 -45.40 105.77
CA ASP A 7 -5.81 -44.37 104.85
C ASP A 7 -6.74 -43.15 104.89
N LEU A 8 -6.40 -42.16 105.71
CA LEU A 8 -7.07 -40.88 105.82
C LEU A 8 -6.57 -39.91 104.74
N LEU A 9 -7.52 -39.33 104.01
CA LEU A 9 -7.30 -38.29 103.02
C LEU A 9 -8.08 -37.05 103.46
N VAL A 10 -7.45 -35.88 103.44
CA VAL A 10 -8.16 -34.59 103.57
C VAL A 10 -8.06 -33.79 102.28
N ASN A 11 -9.17 -33.20 101.86
CA ASN A 11 -9.23 -32.24 100.76
C ASN A 11 -9.91 -30.95 101.22
N LYS A 12 -9.49 -29.80 100.67
CA LYS A 12 -10.05 -28.49 101.00
C LYS A 12 -10.23 -27.65 99.75
N ILE A 13 -11.40 -27.03 99.63
CA ILE A 13 -11.76 -26.12 98.53
C ILE A 13 -12.56 -24.95 99.09
N ASP A 14 -12.54 -23.79 98.44
CA ASP A 14 -13.45 -22.68 98.73
C ASP A 14 -14.59 -22.60 97.69
N SER A 15 -15.68 -21.94 98.07
CA SER A 15 -16.86 -21.82 97.22
C SER A 15 -16.83 -20.63 96.25
N ILE A 16 -16.01 -19.62 96.57
CA ILE A 16 -15.92 -18.34 95.85
C ILE A 16 -14.44 -17.92 95.86
N ASP A 17 -13.84 -17.89 94.67
CA ASP A 17 -12.51 -17.34 94.40
C ASP A 17 -12.51 -16.72 92.99
N PRO A 18 -12.21 -15.41 92.82
CA PRO A 18 -11.91 -14.44 93.87
C PRO A 18 -13.14 -14.04 94.70
N LEU A 19 -12.92 -13.82 96.00
CA LEU A 19 -13.90 -13.31 96.96
C LEU A 19 -13.90 -11.77 97.01
N THR A 20 -15.06 -11.16 97.07
CA THR A 20 -15.18 -9.72 97.30
C THR A 20 -14.97 -9.38 98.77
N VAL A 21 -14.23 -8.32 99.08
CA VAL A 21 -14.15 -7.79 100.45
C VAL A 21 -15.54 -7.42 100.96
N GLY A 22 -15.91 -7.93 102.13
CA GLY A 22 -17.23 -7.79 102.75
C GLY A 22 -18.18 -8.97 102.49
N ASP A 23 -17.84 -9.89 101.58
CA ASP A 23 -18.61 -11.11 101.31
C ASP A 23 -18.04 -12.34 102.04
N THR A 24 -18.87 -13.37 102.21
CA THR A 24 -18.45 -14.63 102.84
C THR A 24 -18.17 -15.71 101.81
N THR A 25 -17.09 -16.47 101.98
CA THR A 25 -16.86 -17.75 101.28
C THR A 25 -16.93 -18.92 102.26
N VAL A 26 -17.11 -20.14 101.75
CA VAL A 26 -17.15 -21.35 102.54
C VAL A 26 -16.02 -22.27 102.10
N TYR A 27 -15.10 -22.58 103.01
CA TYR A 27 -14.18 -23.70 102.83
C TYR A 27 -14.91 -25.00 103.12
N THR A 28 -14.85 -25.96 102.20
CA THR A 28 -15.34 -27.33 102.41
C THR A 28 -14.16 -28.25 102.58
N VAL A 29 -13.96 -28.73 103.81
CA VAL A 29 -12.98 -29.74 104.16
C VAL A 29 -13.66 -31.11 104.12
N THR A 30 -13.11 -32.06 103.36
CA THR A 30 -13.61 -33.45 103.30
C THR A 30 -12.53 -34.39 103.81
N VAL A 31 -12.83 -35.13 104.86
CA VAL A 31 -11.99 -36.18 105.45
C VAL A 31 -12.53 -37.53 105.01
N THR A 32 -11.73 -38.37 104.38
CA THR A 32 -12.14 -39.68 103.87
C THR A 32 -11.23 -40.77 104.41
N ASN A 33 -11.80 -41.85 104.92
CA ASN A 33 -11.04 -43.05 105.23
C ASN A 33 -11.12 -44.02 104.03
N ASN A 34 -10.10 -44.03 103.17
CA ASN A 34 -9.96 -44.95 102.04
C ASN A 34 -9.42 -46.33 102.44
N GLY A 35 -9.09 -46.54 103.72
CA GLY A 35 -8.61 -47.81 104.21
C GLY A 35 -9.74 -48.85 104.35
N PRO A 36 -9.41 -50.15 104.30
CA PRO A 36 -10.40 -51.22 104.50
C PRO A 36 -10.84 -51.38 105.97
N SER A 37 -10.21 -50.70 106.93
CA SER A 37 -10.57 -50.73 108.35
C SER A 37 -11.19 -49.40 108.76
N ALA A 38 -12.11 -49.41 109.73
CA ALA A 38 -12.58 -48.18 110.35
C ALA A 38 -11.42 -47.46 111.06
N SER A 39 -11.46 -46.13 111.06
CA SER A 39 -10.48 -45.28 111.75
C SER A 39 -11.14 -44.67 112.98
N GLU A 40 -10.53 -44.82 114.14
CA GLU A 40 -11.09 -44.42 115.43
C GLU A 40 -10.45 -43.11 115.91
N ASN A 41 -11.25 -42.29 116.61
CA ASN A 41 -10.84 -41.00 117.15
C ASN A 41 -10.19 -40.08 116.10
N VAL A 42 -10.80 -39.98 114.92
CA VAL A 42 -10.31 -39.13 113.82
C VAL A 42 -10.42 -37.66 114.23
N VAL A 43 -9.33 -36.91 114.14
CA VAL A 43 -9.25 -35.48 114.44
C VAL A 43 -8.77 -34.73 113.21
N MET A 44 -9.58 -33.80 112.71
CA MET A 44 -9.20 -32.82 111.70
C MET A 44 -8.87 -31.49 112.36
N THR A 45 -7.79 -30.86 111.93
CA THR A 45 -7.27 -29.61 112.45
C THR A 45 -7.08 -28.61 111.30
N ASP A 46 -7.93 -27.59 111.23
CA ASP A 46 -7.86 -26.49 110.26
C ASP A 46 -7.17 -25.27 110.89
N SER A 47 -6.14 -24.73 110.24
CA SER A 47 -5.42 -23.54 110.72
C SER A 47 -5.91 -22.31 109.98
N MET A 48 -6.81 -21.55 110.60
CA MET A 48 -7.40 -20.36 109.98
C MET A 48 -6.32 -19.33 109.61
N PRO A 49 -6.44 -18.62 108.48
CA PRO A 49 -5.49 -17.59 108.08
C PRO A 49 -5.42 -16.45 109.10
N THR A 50 -4.22 -15.90 109.33
CA THR A 50 -4.00 -14.84 110.34
C THR A 50 -4.36 -13.43 109.86
N SER A 51 -4.82 -13.27 108.63
CA SER A 51 -5.19 -11.99 108.02
C SER A 51 -6.16 -12.19 106.85
N LEU A 52 -6.77 -11.10 106.38
CA LEU A 52 -7.64 -10.99 105.19
C LEU A 52 -8.98 -11.73 105.25
N VAL A 53 -9.09 -12.87 105.93
CA VAL A 53 -10.37 -13.55 106.18
C VAL A 53 -10.59 -13.77 107.67
N SER A 54 -11.80 -13.50 108.17
CA SER A 54 -12.20 -13.75 109.55
C SER A 54 -13.14 -14.97 109.64
N TYR A 55 -12.97 -15.79 110.67
CA TYR A 55 -13.79 -16.98 110.88
C TYR A 55 -15.23 -16.60 111.29
N GLN A 56 -16.25 -17.17 110.65
CA GLN A 56 -17.66 -16.84 110.94
C GLN A 56 -18.43 -17.99 111.60
N SER A 57 -18.39 -19.19 111.01
CA SER A 57 -19.10 -20.35 111.55
C SER A 57 -18.56 -21.66 110.95
N HIS A 58 -18.93 -22.79 111.53
CA HIS A 58 -18.69 -24.10 110.94
C HIS A 58 -19.92 -25.00 111.04
N THR A 59 -19.97 -26.01 110.18
CA THR A 59 -20.86 -27.18 110.36
C THR A 59 -20.04 -28.45 110.15
N VAL A 60 -20.43 -29.53 110.83
CA VAL A 60 -19.74 -30.84 110.81
C VAL A 60 -20.75 -31.96 110.57
N SER A 61 -20.43 -32.91 109.69
CA SER A 61 -21.28 -34.08 109.40
C SER A 61 -20.94 -35.30 110.27
N GLY A 62 -21.73 -36.38 110.12
CA GLY A 62 -21.36 -37.70 110.66
C GLY A 62 -21.47 -37.87 112.17
N GLY A 63 -22.10 -36.91 112.86
CA GLY A 63 -22.10 -36.88 114.33
C GLY A 63 -20.76 -36.46 114.95
N GLY A 64 -19.84 -35.89 114.14
CA GLY A 64 -18.62 -35.29 114.64
C GLY A 64 -18.88 -34.07 115.54
N THR A 65 -17.90 -33.74 116.38
CA THR A 65 -17.96 -32.58 117.28
C THR A 65 -16.67 -31.79 117.22
N CYS A 66 -16.77 -30.46 117.18
CA CYS A 66 -15.61 -29.57 117.18
C CYS A 66 -15.38 -28.98 118.56
N THR A 67 -14.19 -29.21 119.12
CA THR A 67 -13.84 -28.91 120.52
C THR A 67 -13.01 -27.63 120.63
N THR A 68 -12.15 -27.38 119.64
CA THR A 68 -11.40 -26.13 119.50
C THR A 68 -12.03 -25.36 118.34
N VAL A 69 -12.61 -24.19 118.63
CA VAL A 69 -13.33 -23.38 117.63
C VAL A 69 -12.79 -21.95 117.69
N PRO A 70 -12.34 -21.36 116.57
CA PRO A 70 -11.97 -19.95 116.53
C PRO A 70 -13.14 -19.04 116.93
N ALA A 71 -12.85 -17.85 117.46
CA ALA A 71 -13.91 -16.92 117.83
C ALA A 71 -14.55 -16.33 116.56
N VAL A 72 -15.87 -16.14 116.54
CA VAL A 72 -16.54 -15.48 115.42
C VAL A 72 -15.95 -14.07 115.25
N GLY A 73 -15.52 -13.73 114.03
CA GLY A 73 -14.84 -12.49 113.67
C GLY A 73 -13.33 -12.46 113.95
N SER A 74 -12.71 -13.55 114.43
CA SER A 74 -11.26 -13.58 114.65
C SER A 74 -10.48 -13.92 113.38
N PHE A 75 -9.31 -13.30 113.22
CA PHE A 75 -8.24 -13.79 112.35
C PHE A 75 -7.42 -14.85 113.09
N GLY A 76 -6.97 -15.88 112.38
CA GLY A 76 -6.19 -16.96 112.96
C GLY A 76 -6.98 -17.88 113.89
N GLY A 77 -6.26 -18.78 114.56
CA GLY A 77 -6.84 -19.81 115.41
C GLY A 77 -6.99 -21.16 114.71
N THR A 78 -7.41 -22.16 115.46
CA THR A 78 -7.48 -23.54 114.98
C THR A 78 -8.89 -24.08 115.16
N LEU A 79 -9.47 -24.64 114.10
CA LEU A 79 -10.72 -25.40 114.18
C LEU A 79 -10.37 -26.88 114.24
N GLU A 80 -10.65 -27.51 115.38
CA GLU A 80 -10.39 -28.93 115.59
C GLU A 80 -11.71 -29.68 115.74
N CYS A 81 -11.98 -30.58 114.79
CA CYS A 81 -13.18 -31.39 114.71
C CYS A 81 -12.84 -32.86 114.81
N SER A 82 -13.61 -33.60 115.60
CA SER A 82 -13.33 -35.02 115.90
C SER A 82 -14.53 -35.91 115.60
N TRP A 83 -14.26 -37.12 115.14
CA TRP A 83 -15.23 -38.20 114.94
C TRP A 83 -14.77 -39.43 115.72
N GLY A 84 -15.68 -40.03 116.49
CA GLY A 84 -15.36 -41.23 117.26
C GLY A 84 -14.93 -42.40 116.37
N VAL A 85 -15.56 -42.54 115.20
CA VAL A 85 -15.20 -43.52 114.17
C VAL A 85 -15.55 -42.95 112.79
N ILE A 86 -14.67 -43.12 111.81
CA ILE A 86 -15.01 -43.02 110.37
C ILE A 86 -14.85 -44.42 109.77
N GLU A 87 -15.97 -45.00 109.34
CA GLU A 87 -16.02 -46.33 108.74
C GLU A 87 -15.17 -46.42 107.47
N ALA A 88 -14.77 -47.64 107.12
CA ALA A 88 -14.02 -47.89 105.89
C ALA A 88 -14.78 -47.39 104.65
N ASN A 89 -14.11 -46.61 103.80
CA ASN A 89 -14.65 -45.93 102.61
C ASN A 89 -15.75 -44.89 102.91
N ALA A 90 -15.87 -44.41 104.15
CA ALA A 90 -16.74 -43.31 104.49
C ALA A 90 -15.99 -41.96 104.45
N SER A 91 -16.73 -40.90 104.20
CA SER A 91 -16.23 -39.52 104.23
C SER A 91 -17.08 -38.70 105.18
N GLU A 92 -16.42 -37.77 105.86
CA GLU A 92 -17.04 -36.75 106.67
C GLU A 92 -16.58 -35.37 106.22
N THR A 93 -17.41 -34.36 106.45
CA THR A 93 -17.22 -33.02 105.92
C THR A 93 -17.34 -31.98 107.03
N VAL A 94 -16.51 -30.94 106.92
CA VAL A 94 -16.60 -29.72 107.70
C VAL A 94 -16.65 -28.55 106.75
N THR A 95 -17.69 -27.73 106.86
CA THR A 95 -17.79 -26.48 106.12
C THR A 95 -17.41 -25.33 107.05
N ILE A 96 -16.48 -24.47 106.65
CA ILE A 96 -16.00 -23.31 107.41
C ILE A 96 -16.38 -22.05 106.65
N SER A 97 -17.33 -21.29 107.17
CA SER A 97 -17.69 -19.99 106.62
C SER A 97 -16.72 -18.92 107.13
N VAL A 98 -16.15 -18.15 106.22
CA VAL A 98 -15.27 -17.01 106.52
C VAL A 98 -15.77 -15.75 105.81
N LEU A 99 -15.48 -14.58 106.39
CA LEU A 99 -15.78 -13.27 105.81
C LEU A 99 -14.48 -12.65 105.27
N GLY A 100 -14.50 -12.12 104.04
CA GLY A 100 -13.39 -11.36 103.49
C GLY A 100 -13.32 -9.96 104.07
N GLU A 101 -12.22 -9.61 104.74
CA GLU A 101 -12.06 -8.36 105.50
C GLU A 101 -11.13 -7.36 104.80
N ALA A 102 -10.19 -7.84 103.98
CA ALA A 102 -9.26 -7.00 103.23
C ALA A 102 -8.77 -7.70 101.95
N LYS A 103 -8.45 -6.90 100.91
CA LYS A 103 -7.97 -7.40 99.61
C LYS A 103 -6.57 -8.01 99.71
N GLY A 104 -6.26 -8.99 98.85
CA GLY A 104 -5.00 -9.74 98.83
C GLY A 104 -5.23 -11.24 98.63
N THR A 105 -4.20 -12.07 98.74
CA THR A 105 -4.32 -13.54 98.61
C THR A 105 -3.89 -14.21 99.91
N ILE A 106 -4.64 -15.21 100.35
CA ILE A 106 -4.32 -16.02 101.54
C ILE A 106 -4.33 -17.50 101.22
N ASP A 107 -3.55 -18.29 101.98
CA ASP A 107 -3.56 -19.76 101.97
C ASP A 107 -4.17 -20.25 103.28
N ASN A 108 -5.07 -21.24 103.21
CA ASN A 108 -5.73 -21.83 104.36
C ASN A 108 -5.49 -23.34 104.45
N ASN A 109 -4.80 -23.80 105.49
CA ASN A 109 -4.24 -25.16 105.57
C ASN A 109 -5.05 -26.05 106.54
N VAL A 110 -5.10 -27.36 106.27
CA VAL A 110 -5.79 -28.36 107.09
C VAL A 110 -4.98 -29.65 107.21
N GLU A 111 -5.08 -30.33 108.35
CA GLU A 111 -4.47 -31.64 108.63
C GLU A 111 -5.51 -32.61 109.23
N VAL A 112 -5.33 -33.93 109.06
CA VAL A 112 -6.13 -34.97 109.73
C VAL A 112 -5.29 -36.09 110.34
N LYS A 113 -5.69 -36.59 111.51
CA LYS A 113 -5.08 -37.72 112.24
C LYS A 113 -6.14 -38.64 112.84
N SER A 114 -5.74 -39.82 113.29
CA SER A 114 -6.53 -40.78 114.06
C SER A 114 -5.65 -41.52 115.04
N ASP A 115 -6.24 -42.31 115.94
CA ASP A 115 -5.46 -43.20 116.81
C ASP A 115 -4.61 -44.18 115.97
N GLU A 116 -5.12 -44.66 114.84
CA GLU A 116 -4.34 -45.53 113.95
C GLU A 116 -3.18 -44.80 113.27
N THR A 117 -3.41 -43.57 112.82
CA THR A 117 -2.38 -42.69 112.24
C THR A 117 -1.28 -42.43 113.27
N ASP A 118 -1.64 -42.09 114.51
CA ASP A 118 -0.70 -41.78 115.59
C ASP A 118 0.09 -43.00 116.06
N ASN A 119 -0.52 -44.19 116.02
CA ASN A 119 0.16 -45.46 116.30
C ASN A 119 0.98 -46.00 115.12
N GLY A 120 1.04 -45.28 113.99
CA GLY A 120 1.87 -45.60 112.83
C GLY A 120 1.32 -46.71 111.93
N TRP A 121 0.01 -46.94 111.95
CA TRP A 121 -0.66 -47.96 111.12
C TRP A 121 -1.08 -47.45 109.74
N GLU A 122 -1.03 -46.14 109.53
CA GLU A 122 -1.25 -45.49 108.25
C GLU A 122 0.06 -45.36 107.46
N ALA A 123 0.07 -45.84 106.21
CA ALA A 123 1.27 -45.82 105.36
C ALA A 123 1.42 -44.52 104.55
N ASN A 124 0.30 -43.87 104.21
CA ASN A 124 0.29 -42.64 103.43
C ASN A 124 -0.06 -41.49 104.35
N LEU A 125 0.93 -40.71 104.78
CA LEU A 125 0.72 -39.52 105.62
C LEU A 125 0.69 -38.23 104.80
N ALA A 126 1.00 -38.30 103.50
CA ALA A 126 1.14 -37.13 102.65
C ALA A 126 -0.21 -36.54 102.22
N ASN A 127 -1.24 -37.37 102.17
CA ASN A 127 -2.63 -37.00 101.90
C ASN A 127 -3.40 -36.58 103.15
N ASN A 128 -2.75 -36.53 104.31
CA ASN A 128 -3.34 -36.09 105.57
C ASN A 128 -3.30 -34.56 105.72
N THR A 129 -2.76 -33.83 104.74
CA THR A 129 -2.73 -32.37 104.71
C THR A 129 -3.21 -31.81 103.38
N ALA A 130 -3.94 -30.70 103.40
CA ALA A 130 -4.34 -29.93 102.21
C ALA A 130 -4.29 -28.42 102.48
N SER A 131 -4.23 -27.60 101.44
CA SER A 131 -4.33 -26.14 101.53
C SER A 131 -5.14 -25.57 100.37
N GLN A 132 -5.63 -24.34 100.53
CA GLN A 132 -6.46 -23.64 99.55
C GLN A 132 -6.11 -22.16 99.56
N ASP A 133 -5.73 -21.64 98.38
CA ASP A 133 -5.56 -20.20 98.15
C ASP A 133 -6.92 -19.54 97.91
N THR A 134 -7.16 -18.37 98.49
CA THR A 134 -8.32 -17.52 98.20
C THR A 134 -7.86 -16.10 97.91
N THR A 135 -8.24 -15.57 96.75
CA THR A 135 -7.93 -14.19 96.35
C THR A 135 -9.08 -13.26 96.71
N LEU A 136 -8.78 -12.12 97.33
CA LEU A 136 -9.74 -11.11 97.75
C LEU A 136 -9.58 -9.82 96.96
N ARG A 137 -10.68 -9.29 96.41
CA ARG A 137 -10.72 -8.07 95.59
C ARG A 137 -11.73 -7.06 96.12
N THR A 138 -11.51 -5.78 95.84
CA THR A 138 -12.50 -4.73 96.15
C THR A 138 -13.69 -4.80 95.20
N ARG A 139 -14.85 -4.35 95.69
CA ARG A 139 -16.01 -4.05 94.85
C ARG A 139 -15.92 -2.61 94.35
N THR A 140 -16.04 -2.39 93.05
CA THR A 140 -15.94 -1.07 92.44
C THR A 140 -16.94 -0.91 91.30
N ASP A 141 -16.98 0.24 90.67
CA ASP A 141 -17.76 0.55 89.46
C ASP A 141 -16.97 1.61 88.69
N VAL A 142 -16.36 1.23 87.56
CA VAL A 142 -15.58 2.15 86.73
C VAL A 142 -16.36 2.52 85.48
N ALA A 143 -16.70 3.80 85.37
CA ALA A 143 -17.39 4.33 84.21
C ALA A 143 -16.43 5.10 83.30
N ILE A 144 -16.71 5.10 82.00
CA ILE A 144 -16.05 5.98 81.04
C ILE A 144 -17.08 6.79 80.26
N THR A 145 -16.72 8.02 79.91
CA THR A 145 -17.43 8.88 78.96
C THR A 145 -16.48 9.32 77.87
N LYS A 146 -16.97 9.55 76.65
CA LYS A 146 -16.19 10.04 75.52
C LYS A 146 -16.94 11.15 74.80
N ASN A 147 -16.29 12.28 74.58
CA ASN A 147 -16.85 13.41 73.86
C ASN A 147 -15.85 13.90 72.80
N GLY A 148 -16.34 14.20 71.60
CA GLY A 148 -15.60 14.82 70.50
C GLY A 148 -16.20 16.16 70.06
N PRO A 149 -15.62 16.81 69.04
CA PRO A 149 -16.00 18.16 68.58
C PRO A 149 -17.30 18.23 67.76
N GLY A 150 -17.85 17.09 67.33
CA GLY A 150 -19.05 17.01 66.48
C GLY A 150 -18.75 17.14 64.98
N THR A 151 -18.18 18.28 64.54
CA THR A 151 -17.78 18.52 63.14
C THR A 151 -16.35 19.05 63.07
N VAL A 152 -15.55 18.54 62.13
CA VAL A 152 -14.17 18.97 61.86
C VAL A 152 -13.90 18.99 60.35
N ALA A 153 -12.95 19.80 59.89
CA ALA A 153 -12.44 19.72 58.53
C ALA A 153 -11.44 18.56 58.36
N LEU A 154 -11.28 18.09 57.12
CA LEU A 154 -10.26 17.11 56.79
C LEU A 154 -8.85 17.67 57.09
N LEU A 155 -8.02 16.88 57.77
CA LEU A 155 -6.71 17.26 58.32
C LEU A 155 -6.73 18.30 59.47
N GLU A 156 -7.89 18.75 59.92
CA GLU A 156 -7.96 19.60 61.12
C GLU A 156 -7.67 18.77 62.40
N ASP A 157 -6.76 19.29 63.23
CA ASP A 157 -6.49 18.78 64.58
C ASP A 157 -7.70 19.01 65.51
N PHE A 158 -8.11 17.96 66.23
CA PHE A 158 -9.13 18.04 67.25
C PHE A 158 -8.87 17.09 68.43
N ASP A 159 -9.54 17.34 69.55
CA ASP A 159 -9.41 16.50 70.75
C ASP A 159 -10.66 15.63 70.99
N PHE A 160 -10.45 14.35 71.30
CA PHE A 160 -11.41 13.58 72.09
C PHE A 160 -11.11 13.76 73.58
N ILE A 161 -12.15 14.03 74.37
CA ILE A 161 -12.06 14.12 75.83
C ILE A 161 -12.73 12.88 76.44
N LEU A 162 -11.94 12.05 77.13
CA LEU A 162 -12.43 10.87 77.84
C LEU A 162 -12.49 11.15 79.34
N GLY A 163 -13.64 10.96 79.97
CA GLY A 163 -13.80 11.06 81.42
C GLY A 163 -13.91 9.68 82.06
N VAL A 164 -12.96 9.29 82.90
CA VAL A 164 -13.00 8.07 83.71
C VAL A 164 -13.45 8.40 85.12
N GLU A 165 -14.40 7.65 85.66
CA GLU A 165 -14.91 7.81 87.02
C GLU A 165 -14.92 6.48 87.76
N VAL A 166 -14.36 6.44 88.97
CA VAL A 166 -14.64 5.37 89.94
C VAL A 166 -15.83 5.80 90.79
N VAL A 167 -17.00 5.22 90.57
CA VAL A 167 -18.24 5.65 91.21
C VAL A 167 -18.15 5.47 92.73
N SER A 168 -18.50 6.52 93.47
CA SER A 168 -18.59 6.45 94.94
C SER A 168 -19.98 5.99 95.39
N GLY A 169 -20.05 5.13 96.40
CA GLY A 169 -21.34 4.56 96.83
C GLY A 169 -21.23 3.58 97.99
N GLY A 170 -22.39 3.21 98.55
CA GLY A 170 -22.47 2.29 99.69
C GLY A 170 -21.93 0.90 99.36
N GLY A 171 -20.73 0.59 99.86
CA GLY A 171 -20.08 -0.70 99.67
C GLY A 171 -19.25 -0.84 98.39
N LEU A 172 -18.96 0.27 97.70
CA LEU A 172 -17.92 0.37 96.67
C LEU A 172 -16.63 0.92 97.28
N ALA A 173 -15.49 0.60 96.69
CA ALA A 173 -14.16 1.00 97.12
C ALA A 173 -13.29 1.40 95.91
N GLU A 174 -11.99 1.61 96.14
CA GLU A 174 -11.03 1.90 95.07
C GLU A 174 -10.99 0.79 94.00
N ALA A 175 -10.70 1.20 92.77
CA ALA A 175 -10.48 0.31 91.64
C ALA A 175 -8.96 0.14 91.43
N ASP A 176 -8.50 -1.10 91.34
CA ASP A 176 -7.09 -1.42 91.08
C ASP A 176 -6.85 -1.73 89.59
N ASP A 177 -5.62 -1.49 89.12
CA ASP A 177 -5.17 -1.74 87.75
C ASP A 177 -6.09 -1.14 86.68
N VAL A 178 -6.55 0.10 86.92
CA VAL A 178 -7.45 0.80 86.01
C VAL A 178 -6.71 1.16 84.73
N THR A 179 -7.14 0.58 83.62
CA THR A 179 -6.53 0.80 82.30
C THR A 179 -7.59 1.26 81.31
N VAL A 180 -7.32 2.37 80.63
CA VAL A 180 -8.11 2.86 79.50
C VAL A 180 -7.44 2.45 78.20
N THR A 181 -8.23 1.98 77.22
CA THR A 181 -7.76 1.68 75.87
C THR A 181 -8.72 2.21 74.82
N ASP A 182 -8.18 2.70 73.72
CA ASP A 182 -8.94 3.26 72.60
C ASP A 182 -8.14 3.00 71.31
N SER A 183 -8.86 2.58 70.26
CA SER A 183 -8.30 2.35 68.92
C SER A 183 -9.05 3.23 67.95
N LEU A 184 -8.34 4.21 67.37
CA LEU A 184 -8.88 5.14 66.40
C LEU A 184 -9.35 4.39 65.16
N PRO A 185 -10.49 4.78 64.58
CA PRO A 185 -10.99 4.17 63.35
C PRO A 185 -10.10 4.50 62.15
N ALA A 186 -10.29 3.81 61.03
CA ALA A 186 -9.50 4.03 59.82
C ALA A 186 -9.57 5.49 59.34
N ASN A 187 -8.42 5.98 58.87
CA ASN A 187 -8.17 7.37 58.46
C ASN A 187 -8.26 8.38 59.62
N MET A 188 -8.07 7.94 60.86
CA MET A 188 -7.74 8.80 61.99
C MET A 188 -6.39 8.41 62.57
N GLU A 189 -5.64 9.40 63.03
CA GLU A 189 -4.39 9.19 63.74
C GLU A 189 -4.24 10.20 64.86
N LEU A 190 -3.44 9.84 65.87
CA LEU A 190 -3.04 10.75 66.92
C LEU A 190 -2.12 11.83 66.33
N THR A 191 -2.31 13.08 66.74
CA THR A 191 -1.39 14.19 66.39
C THR A 191 -0.40 14.48 67.52
N GLY A 192 -0.61 13.87 68.68
CA GLY A 192 0.27 13.92 69.84
C GLY A 192 0.02 12.77 70.83
N ALA A 193 0.82 12.72 71.90
CA ALA A 193 0.61 11.74 72.96
C ALA A 193 -0.61 12.15 73.83
N PRO A 194 -1.54 11.23 74.14
CA PRO A 194 -2.64 11.51 75.04
C PRO A 194 -2.17 11.93 76.43
N VAL A 195 -2.92 12.81 77.08
CA VAL A 195 -2.56 13.36 78.39
C VAL A 195 -3.67 13.07 79.39
N ALA A 196 -3.35 12.31 80.45
CA ALA A 196 -4.25 12.02 81.56
C ALA A 196 -4.04 13.02 82.71
N LEU A 197 -5.14 13.59 83.21
CA LEU A 197 -5.19 14.55 84.30
C LEU A 197 -6.20 14.10 85.36
N VAL A 198 -5.73 13.91 86.59
CA VAL A 198 -6.64 13.62 87.73
C VAL A 198 -7.40 14.89 88.09
N THR A 199 -8.71 14.89 87.89
CA THR A 199 -9.58 16.04 88.15
C THR A 199 -10.19 15.99 89.56
N SER A 200 -10.35 14.79 90.14
CA SER A 200 -10.74 14.60 91.55
C SER A 200 -10.23 13.28 92.13
N GLY A 201 -10.04 13.20 93.44
CA GLY A 201 -9.50 12.01 94.12
C GLY A 201 -7.99 11.79 93.86
N SER A 202 -7.59 10.54 93.71
CA SER A 202 -6.20 10.16 93.38
C SER A 202 -6.17 8.98 92.40
N ALA A 203 -5.20 9.01 91.48
CA ALA A 203 -4.76 7.87 90.69
C ALA A 203 -3.26 7.66 90.95
N THR A 204 -2.79 6.41 91.04
CA THR A 204 -1.37 6.14 91.31
C THR A 204 -0.49 6.26 90.06
N SER A 205 -1.09 6.30 88.88
CA SER A 205 -0.44 6.55 87.59
C SER A 205 -1.31 7.48 86.73
N THR A 206 -0.68 8.18 85.79
CA THR A 206 -1.34 8.97 84.73
C THR A 206 -0.59 8.80 83.40
N SER A 207 0.01 7.62 83.21
CA SER A 207 0.88 7.34 82.08
C SER A 207 0.07 6.87 80.89
N CYS A 208 0.15 7.58 79.77
CA CYS A 208 -0.44 7.18 78.51
C CYS A 208 0.63 6.78 77.49
N THR A 209 0.32 5.76 76.71
CA THR A 209 1.05 5.38 75.49
C THR A 209 0.45 6.11 74.28
N GLY A 210 1.06 5.96 73.10
CA GLY A 210 0.66 6.67 71.89
C GLY A 210 1.59 7.83 71.56
N ALA A 211 1.71 8.12 70.27
CA ALA A 211 2.51 9.21 69.72
C ALA A 211 1.87 9.66 68.41
N ALA A 212 2.31 10.80 67.87
CA ALA A 212 1.86 11.30 66.57
C ALA A 212 2.01 10.20 65.48
N GLY A 213 0.98 10.04 64.64
CA GLY A 213 0.85 8.98 63.64
C GLY A 213 0.39 7.61 64.18
N GLY A 214 0.18 7.48 65.50
CA GLY A 214 -0.36 6.27 66.11
C GLY A 214 -1.87 6.16 65.94
N THR A 215 -2.42 4.95 65.87
CA THR A 215 -3.87 4.71 65.70
C THR A 215 -4.53 4.10 66.94
N SER A 216 -3.83 4.03 68.05
CA SER A 216 -4.36 3.51 69.32
C SER A 216 -3.55 4.03 70.49
N PHE A 217 -4.15 4.09 71.65
CA PHE A 217 -3.46 4.38 72.89
C PHE A 217 -4.00 3.56 74.06
N SER A 218 -3.19 3.49 75.10
CA SER A 218 -3.57 2.95 76.40
C SER A 218 -3.03 3.83 77.52
N CYS A 219 -3.89 4.17 78.47
CA CYS A 219 -3.52 4.92 79.67
C CYS A 219 -3.65 4.01 80.90
N ASP A 220 -2.55 3.83 81.61
CA ASP A 220 -2.50 3.13 82.90
C ASP A 220 -2.69 4.15 84.02
N LEU A 221 -3.79 4.01 84.76
CA LEU A 221 -4.17 4.86 85.89
C LEU A 221 -3.82 4.22 87.25
N GLY A 222 -3.39 2.96 87.26
CA GLY A 222 -3.11 2.18 88.47
C GLY A 222 -4.31 2.07 89.40
N THR A 223 -4.12 2.30 90.70
CA THR A 223 -5.22 2.36 91.67
C THR A 223 -5.87 3.75 91.66
N VAL A 224 -7.18 3.79 91.40
CA VAL A 224 -7.98 5.01 91.44
C VAL A 224 -8.91 4.98 92.65
N SER A 225 -8.81 6.01 93.49
CA SER A 225 -9.60 6.11 94.73
C SER A 225 -11.11 6.13 94.45
N SER A 226 -11.93 5.63 95.37
CA SER A 226 -13.40 5.79 95.29
C SER A 226 -13.80 7.27 95.14
N GLY A 227 -14.65 7.57 94.16
CA GLY A 227 -15.03 8.94 93.78
C GLY A 227 -13.97 9.69 92.99
N GLY A 228 -12.89 9.02 92.56
CA GLY A 228 -11.84 9.62 91.75
C GLY A 228 -12.28 9.78 90.29
N GLN A 229 -11.84 10.88 89.67
CA GLN A 229 -12.12 11.17 88.28
C GLN A 229 -10.82 11.56 87.55
N VAL A 230 -10.65 11.05 86.33
CA VAL A 230 -9.52 11.32 85.46
C VAL A 230 -10.03 11.72 84.09
N GLU A 231 -9.55 12.85 83.57
CA GLU A 231 -9.81 13.30 82.21
C GLU A 231 -8.61 12.96 81.33
N ILE A 232 -8.85 12.41 80.14
CA ILE A 232 -7.81 12.08 79.16
C ILE A 232 -8.09 12.87 77.89
N THR A 233 -7.19 13.79 77.55
CA THR A 233 -7.22 14.52 76.28
C THR A 233 -6.46 13.75 75.23
N VAL A 234 -7.11 13.47 74.09
CA VAL A 234 -6.57 12.66 72.99
C VAL A 234 -6.57 13.51 71.72
N PRO A 235 -5.40 14.04 71.30
CA PRO A 235 -5.28 14.85 70.10
C PRO A 235 -5.25 13.95 68.84
N VAL A 236 -6.12 14.22 67.87
CA VAL A 236 -6.42 13.40 66.69
C VAL A 236 -6.63 14.28 65.46
N GLN A 237 -6.33 13.75 64.27
CA GLN A 237 -6.81 14.30 63.00
C GLN A 237 -7.43 13.21 62.11
N VAL A 238 -8.24 13.61 61.13
CA VAL A 238 -8.71 12.71 60.06
C VAL A 238 -7.82 12.87 58.83
N THR A 239 -7.13 11.81 58.43
CA THR A 239 -6.11 11.83 57.36
C THR A 239 -6.66 11.63 55.95
N ALA A 240 -7.88 11.13 55.82
CA ALA A 240 -8.54 10.96 54.53
C ALA A 240 -10.06 10.82 54.68
N ALA A 241 -10.80 11.35 53.71
CA ALA A 241 -12.22 11.08 53.51
C ALA A 241 -12.44 10.27 52.22
N THR A 242 -13.47 9.43 52.20
CA THR A 242 -13.76 8.51 51.07
C THR A 242 -15.23 8.50 50.65
N SER A 243 -16.08 9.32 51.27
CA SER A 243 -17.52 9.36 51.00
C SER A 243 -18.10 10.70 51.43
N SER A 244 -19.29 11.06 50.95
CA SER A 244 -20.08 12.19 51.45
C SER A 244 -21.50 11.72 51.81
N PRO A 245 -22.00 11.93 53.05
CA PRO A 245 -21.28 12.46 54.21
C PRO A 245 -20.19 11.47 54.69
N TYR A 246 -19.17 11.99 55.37
CA TYR A 246 -18.15 11.18 56.03
C TYR A 246 -18.23 11.41 57.54
N PHE A 247 -18.52 10.37 58.30
CA PHE A 247 -18.42 10.41 59.76
C PHE A 247 -17.71 9.17 60.28
N ARG A 248 -17.16 9.28 61.48
CA ARG A 248 -16.36 8.24 62.13
C ARG A 248 -16.70 8.18 63.61
N THR A 249 -17.13 7.00 64.05
CA THR A 249 -17.38 6.71 65.47
C THR A 249 -16.12 6.13 66.09
N ASN A 250 -15.66 6.71 67.19
CA ASN A 250 -14.53 6.21 67.95
C ASN A 250 -14.98 5.65 69.30
N PHE A 251 -14.41 4.52 69.73
CA PHE A 251 -14.78 3.78 70.94
C PHE A 251 -13.63 3.76 71.93
N ALA A 252 -13.92 4.10 73.18
CA ALA A 252 -12.99 3.95 74.29
C ALA A 252 -13.53 2.94 75.30
N SER A 253 -12.62 2.27 76.00
CA SER A 253 -12.96 1.30 77.05
C SER A 253 -12.09 1.47 78.29
N VAL A 254 -12.65 1.18 79.46
CA VAL A 254 -11.95 1.12 80.73
C VAL A 254 -12.08 -0.26 81.36
N THR A 255 -11.01 -0.77 81.95
CA THR A 255 -10.98 -2.06 82.65
C THR A 255 -10.33 -1.90 84.02
N THR A 256 -10.64 -2.80 84.96
CA THR A 256 -10.05 -2.87 86.29
C THR A 256 -9.90 -4.33 86.72
N SER A 257 -8.94 -4.63 87.59
CA SER A 257 -8.83 -5.96 88.22
C SER A 257 -9.84 -6.16 89.36
N SER A 258 -10.38 -5.08 89.92
CA SER A 258 -11.41 -5.10 90.97
C SER A 258 -12.74 -5.64 90.44
N PHE A 259 -13.65 -6.04 91.33
CA PHE A 259 -14.96 -6.53 90.92
C PHE A 259 -15.87 -5.36 90.54
N ASP A 260 -15.98 -5.10 89.24
CA ASP A 260 -16.85 -4.08 88.68
C ASP A 260 -18.33 -4.49 88.77
N GLN A 261 -19.15 -3.65 89.40
CA GLN A 261 -20.60 -3.87 89.54
C GLN A 261 -21.39 -3.60 88.27
N ASN A 262 -20.91 -2.72 87.39
CA ASN A 262 -21.65 -2.26 86.24
C ASN A 262 -20.79 -2.19 84.98
N SER A 263 -20.30 -3.33 84.53
CA SER A 263 -19.53 -3.44 83.27
C SER A 263 -20.16 -2.82 82.00
N ALA A 264 -21.43 -2.41 82.02
CA ALA A 264 -22.11 -1.76 80.90
C ALA A 264 -21.72 -0.28 80.70
N ASN A 265 -21.13 0.38 81.70
CA ASN A 265 -20.63 1.77 81.58
C ASN A 265 -19.11 1.84 81.31
N ASN A 266 -18.48 0.69 81.05
CA ASN A 266 -17.03 0.57 80.81
C ASN A 266 -16.62 0.86 79.36
N THR A 267 -17.56 1.17 78.50
CA THR A 267 -17.32 1.55 77.10
C THR A 267 -18.18 2.74 76.75
N ASP A 268 -17.61 3.71 76.06
CA ASP A 268 -18.36 4.82 75.49
C ASP A 268 -17.82 5.17 74.10
N ASN A 269 -18.64 5.84 73.29
CA ASN A 269 -18.28 6.21 71.93
C ASN A 269 -18.84 7.56 71.56
N ASP A 270 -18.14 8.24 70.65
CA ASP A 270 -18.65 9.45 70.04
C ASP A 270 -18.26 9.50 68.56
N SER A 271 -19.03 10.27 67.77
CA SER A 271 -18.84 10.37 66.33
C SER A 271 -18.44 11.79 65.91
N VAL A 272 -17.53 11.85 64.93
CA VAL A 272 -17.12 13.10 64.30
C VAL A 272 -17.58 13.09 62.85
N THR A 273 -18.24 14.17 62.43
CA THR A 273 -18.57 14.46 61.03
C THR A 273 -17.42 15.24 60.41
N VAL A 274 -16.95 14.80 59.24
CA VAL A 274 -15.83 15.42 58.55
C VAL A 274 -16.35 16.18 57.34
N VAL A 275 -16.05 17.46 57.28
CA VAL A 275 -16.27 18.30 56.11
C VAL A 275 -14.99 18.38 55.29
N PHE A 276 -15.16 18.53 53.99
CA PHE A 276 -14.09 18.60 53.01
C PHE A 276 -14.59 19.44 51.84
N SER A 277 -13.65 19.87 51.01
CA SER A 277 -13.92 20.70 49.85
C SER A 277 -13.83 19.87 48.58
N SER A 278 -14.31 20.44 47.48
CA SER A 278 -14.15 19.90 46.13
C SER A 278 -13.75 21.01 45.16
N LEU A 279 -13.11 20.61 44.06
CA LEU A 279 -12.73 21.51 42.98
C LEU A 279 -13.10 20.87 41.65
N ALA A 280 -13.91 21.55 40.85
CA ALA A 280 -14.40 21.05 39.57
C ALA A 280 -14.38 22.11 38.47
N GLY A 281 -14.37 21.65 37.22
CA GLY A 281 -14.47 22.49 36.03
C GLY A 281 -14.68 21.62 34.78
N THR A 282 -14.64 22.26 33.62
CA THR A 282 -14.91 21.62 32.33
C THR A 282 -13.82 21.95 31.31
N VAL A 283 -13.42 20.95 30.52
CA VAL A 283 -12.61 21.16 29.31
C VAL A 283 -13.53 21.06 28.10
N TYR A 284 -13.65 22.12 27.31
CA TYR A 284 -14.59 22.16 26.18
C TYR A 284 -13.99 22.78 24.93
N ARG A 285 -14.53 22.39 23.78
CA ARG A 285 -14.35 23.03 22.49
C ARG A 285 -15.15 24.33 22.48
N ASP A 286 -14.44 25.45 22.41
CA ASP A 286 -14.98 26.81 22.31
C ASP A 286 -14.90 27.24 20.86
N PHE A 287 -15.98 27.02 20.11
CA PHE A 287 -15.96 27.28 18.66
C PHE A 287 -15.81 28.77 18.38
N ALA A 288 -16.54 29.61 19.11
CA ALA A 288 -16.58 31.06 18.91
C ALA A 288 -15.38 31.82 19.52
N ASP A 289 -14.46 31.11 20.20
CA ASP A 289 -13.32 31.67 20.94
C ASP A 289 -13.75 32.84 21.86
N ASN A 290 -14.85 32.64 22.58
CA ASN A 290 -15.48 33.68 23.41
C ASN A 290 -15.41 33.36 24.92
N ALA A 291 -14.89 32.19 25.28
CA ALA A 291 -14.77 31.67 26.63
C ALA A 291 -16.10 31.57 27.40
N VAL A 292 -17.18 31.27 26.69
CA VAL A 292 -18.51 31.05 27.25
C VAL A 292 -19.04 29.71 26.76
N PHE A 293 -19.10 28.72 27.64
CA PHE A 293 -19.66 27.41 27.32
C PHE A 293 -21.16 27.52 26.99
N ASP A 294 -21.51 27.45 25.71
CA ASP A 294 -22.87 27.58 25.23
C ASP A 294 -23.33 26.40 24.34
N GLY A 295 -24.47 26.55 23.66
CA GLY A 295 -25.06 25.47 22.87
C GLY A 295 -24.28 25.09 21.60
N SER A 296 -23.33 25.92 21.18
CA SER A 296 -22.41 25.62 20.06
C SER A 296 -21.20 24.80 20.50
N ASP A 297 -20.91 24.78 21.80
CA ASP A 297 -19.73 24.15 22.36
C ASP A 297 -19.95 22.69 22.76
N SER A 298 -18.85 21.97 22.98
CA SER A 298 -18.90 20.57 23.38
C SER A 298 -17.74 20.16 24.27
N GLY A 299 -18.01 19.28 25.22
CA GLY A 299 -16.99 18.73 26.12
C GLY A 299 -15.90 17.91 25.42
N VAL A 300 -14.69 17.94 25.98
CA VAL A 300 -13.55 17.12 25.53
C VAL A 300 -13.23 16.07 26.59
N SER A 301 -13.48 14.81 26.25
CA SER A 301 -13.31 13.67 27.15
C SER A 301 -11.88 13.13 27.18
N GLY A 302 -11.50 12.49 28.29
CA GLY A 302 -10.24 11.75 28.41
C GLY A 302 -9.00 12.61 28.65
N ILE A 303 -9.17 13.91 28.89
CA ILE A 303 -8.06 14.81 29.23
C ILE A 303 -7.67 14.56 30.68
N THR A 304 -6.39 14.26 30.91
CA THR A 304 -5.86 14.10 32.26
C THR A 304 -5.72 15.46 32.93
N MET A 305 -6.41 15.66 34.03
CA MET A 305 -6.32 16.84 34.87
C MET A 305 -5.48 16.53 36.09
N THR A 306 -4.52 17.41 36.40
CA THR A 306 -3.63 17.26 37.56
C THR A 306 -3.87 18.39 38.54
N LEU A 307 -4.12 18.05 39.80
CA LEU A 307 -4.18 19.00 40.90
C LEU A 307 -2.94 18.82 41.78
N THR A 308 -2.18 19.90 41.95
CA THR A 308 -1.03 19.97 42.84
C THR A 308 -1.19 21.14 43.79
N GLY A 309 -0.80 20.98 45.04
CA GLY A 309 -0.88 22.04 46.02
C GLY A 309 -0.38 21.62 47.38
N THR A 310 -0.72 22.43 48.38
CA THR A 310 -0.55 22.08 49.78
C THR A 310 -1.85 22.26 50.53
N ASP A 311 -2.11 21.40 51.49
CA ASP A 311 -3.18 21.63 52.48
C ASP A 311 -2.80 22.74 53.48
N VAL A 312 -3.67 22.97 54.46
CA VAL A 312 -3.52 23.97 55.52
C VAL A 312 -2.27 23.77 56.38
N ASP A 313 -1.79 22.52 56.51
CA ASP A 313 -0.60 22.17 57.28
C ASP A 313 0.69 22.23 56.46
N GLY A 314 0.57 22.49 55.16
CA GLY A 314 1.68 22.58 54.22
C GLY A 314 2.09 21.24 53.61
N ASP A 315 1.33 20.18 53.86
CA ASP A 315 1.57 18.87 53.29
C ASP A 315 1.14 18.83 51.82
N ALA A 316 1.91 18.13 51.00
CA ALA A 316 1.73 18.15 49.55
C ALA A 316 0.53 17.29 49.13
N VAL A 317 -0.40 17.90 48.40
CA VAL A 317 -1.54 17.21 47.78
C VAL A 317 -1.28 17.10 46.28
N ASN A 318 -1.29 15.86 45.77
CA ASN A 318 -1.17 15.59 44.34
C ASN A 318 -2.22 14.56 43.90
N ARG A 319 -3.08 14.95 42.97
CA ARG A 319 -4.21 14.16 42.47
C ARG A 319 -4.29 14.26 40.96
N THR A 320 -4.80 13.20 40.34
CA THR A 320 -5.12 13.19 38.91
C THR A 320 -6.51 12.63 38.69
N VAL A 321 -7.27 13.25 37.79
CA VAL A 321 -8.56 12.76 37.29
C VAL A 321 -8.59 12.89 35.77
N THR A 322 -9.60 12.33 35.13
CA THR A 322 -9.82 12.48 33.67
C THR A 322 -11.16 13.10 33.41
N THR A 323 -11.25 13.97 32.42
CA THR A 323 -12.54 14.55 31.99
C THR A 323 -13.49 13.47 31.49
N ASP A 324 -14.78 13.59 31.81
CA ASP A 324 -15.81 12.65 31.38
C ASP A 324 -16.33 12.99 29.96
N GLY A 325 -17.44 12.37 29.53
CA GLY A 325 -17.99 12.58 28.18
C GLY A 325 -18.49 14.00 27.89
N ASN A 326 -18.78 14.79 28.94
CA ASN A 326 -19.17 16.18 28.83
C ASN A 326 -17.98 17.13 29.04
N GLY A 327 -16.77 16.60 29.21
CA GLY A 327 -15.58 17.39 29.50
C GLY A 327 -15.40 17.73 30.98
N ASP A 328 -16.30 17.25 31.85
CA ASP A 328 -16.31 17.63 33.26
C ASP A 328 -15.24 16.87 34.05
N TYR A 329 -14.60 17.54 35.00
CA TYR A 329 -13.66 16.93 35.94
C TYR A 329 -13.90 17.44 37.36
N ALA A 330 -13.64 16.59 38.37
CA ALA A 330 -13.80 16.95 39.77
C ALA A 330 -12.76 16.26 40.67
N PHE A 331 -12.11 17.05 41.52
CA PHE A 331 -11.28 16.61 42.62
C PHE A 331 -12.10 16.67 43.91
N ASN A 332 -12.57 15.52 44.36
CA ASN A 332 -13.37 15.39 45.57
C ASN A 332 -12.49 15.14 46.82
N TYR A 333 -13.06 15.42 47.99
CA TYR A 333 -12.44 15.12 49.29
C TYR A 333 -11.09 15.84 49.51
N LEU A 334 -11.03 17.11 49.12
CA LEU A 334 -9.85 17.95 49.33
C LEU A 334 -9.90 18.60 50.72
N PRO A 335 -8.76 18.67 51.42
CA PRO A 335 -8.63 19.54 52.59
C PRO A 335 -8.62 21.01 52.16
N GLU A 336 -8.83 21.93 53.11
CA GLU A 336 -8.52 23.35 52.91
C GLU A 336 -7.06 23.49 52.47
N GLY A 337 -6.78 24.38 51.52
CA GLY A 337 -5.41 24.54 51.02
C GLY A 337 -5.25 25.49 49.85
N SER A 338 -4.04 25.48 49.29
CA SER A 338 -3.71 26.23 48.08
C SER A 338 -3.34 25.27 46.95
N TYR A 339 -4.08 25.38 45.84
CA TYR A 339 -4.01 24.42 44.74
C TYR A 339 -3.71 25.07 43.39
N THR A 340 -3.25 24.22 42.47
CA THR A 340 -3.04 24.51 41.06
C THR A 340 -3.63 23.36 40.28
N VAL A 341 -4.47 23.67 39.30
CA VAL A 341 -4.99 22.71 38.33
C VAL A 341 -4.22 22.88 37.02
N THR A 342 -3.75 21.78 36.47
CA THR A 342 -3.07 21.72 35.18
C THR A 342 -3.80 20.76 34.26
N ARG A 343 -4.15 21.23 33.07
CA ARG A 343 -4.69 20.42 31.99
C ARG A 343 -3.57 19.66 31.28
N GLY A 344 -3.78 18.38 31.01
CA GLY A 344 -2.88 17.55 30.21
C GLY A 344 -2.96 17.84 28.71
N ALA A 345 -2.13 17.13 27.96
CA ALA A 345 -2.12 17.22 26.49
C ALA A 345 -3.44 16.74 25.88
N VAL A 346 -3.80 17.33 24.74
CA VAL A 346 -4.97 16.96 23.94
C VAL A 346 -4.54 15.95 22.89
N GLY A 347 -5.21 14.81 22.84
CA GLY A 347 -4.96 13.77 21.82
C GLY A 347 -5.81 13.93 20.56
N GLU A 348 -6.81 14.79 20.59
CA GLU A 348 -7.64 15.15 19.45
C GLU A 348 -6.92 16.18 18.58
N ALA A 349 -6.77 15.86 17.30
CA ALA A 349 -6.10 16.73 16.34
C ALA A 349 -6.95 17.98 16.05
N TYR A 350 -6.30 19.03 15.54
CA TYR A 350 -6.96 20.27 15.09
C TYR A 350 -7.71 21.03 16.17
N LEU A 351 -7.27 20.87 17.42
CA LEU A 351 -7.63 21.72 18.54
C LEU A 351 -6.39 22.54 18.94
N SER A 352 -6.53 23.87 19.02
CA SER A 352 -5.52 24.73 19.61
C SER A 352 -5.90 25.13 21.03
N ASP A 353 -4.90 25.43 21.85
CA ASP A 353 -5.13 25.94 23.20
C ASP A 353 -5.85 27.29 23.16
N GLY A 354 -6.99 27.39 23.85
CA GLY A 354 -7.73 28.63 24.04
C GLY A 354 -7.36 29.31 25.36
N GLN A 355 -8.35 29.52 26.23
CA GLN A 355 -8.21 30.19 27.51
C GLN A 355 -8.31 29.18 28.67
N SER A 356 -7.71 29.53 29.80
CA SER A 356 -8.06 28.95 31.10
C SER A 356 -8.84 29.98 31.89
N LEU A 357 -9.89 29.58 32.60
CA LEU A 357 -10.81 30.49 33.31
C LEU A 357 -10.72 30.27 34.81
N ASP A 358 -10.65 31.38 35.56
CA ASP A 358 -10.70 31.33 37.01
C ASP A 358 -12.07 30.82 37.47
N GLY A 359 -12.06 29.92 38.46
CA GLY A 359 -13.28 29.39 39.04
C GLY A 359 -13.89 30.27 40.13
N SER A 360 -14.92 29.74 40.77
CA SER A 360 -15.70 30.37 41.84
C SER A 360 -14.89 30.90 43.03
N GLU A 361 -13.79 30.25 43.42
CA GLU A 361 -12.89 30.71 44.49
C GLU A 361 -11.69 31.51 43.93
N GLY A 362 -11.77 31.94 42.67
CA GLY A 362 -10.72 32.66 41.96
C GLY A 362 -9.55 31.77 41.55
N GLY A 363 -8.44 32.40 41.18
CA GLY A 363 -7.23 31.74 40.69
C GLY A 363 -6.32 32.74 39.98
N GLY A 364 -5.35 32.20 39.24
CA GLY A 364 -4.59 32.93 38.25
C GLY A 364 -4.31 32.04 37.05
N THR A 365 -4.37 32.61 35.85
CA THR A 365 -4.30 31.90 34.57
C THR A 365 -2.98 32.20 33.85
N PRO A 366 -1.82 31.69 34.33
CA PRO A 366 -0.53 32.00 33.73
C PRO A 366 -0.35 31.43 32.31
N SER A 367 -1.19 30.47 31.90
CA SER A 367 -1.20 29.86 30.56
C SER A 367 -2.54 29.15 30.32
N ALA A 368 -2.86 28.84 29.06
CA ALA A 368 -4.06 28.10 28.65
C ALA A 368 -4.21 26.67 29.22
N VAL A 369 -3.22 26.17 29.94
CA VAL A 369 -3.21 24.83 30.55
C VAL A 369 -3.04 24.85 32.07
N VAL A 370 -2.95 26.02 32.70
CA VAL A 370 -2.72 26.11 34.16
C VAL A 370 -3.62 27.17 34.78
N ILE A 371 -4.31 26.80 35.87
CA ILE A 371 -4.95 27.71 36.82
C ILE A 371 -4.26 27.50 38.17
N ASN A 372 -3.55 28.50 38.68
CA ASN A 372 -2.79 28.41 39.93
C ASN A 372 -3.32 29.34 41.02
N GLY A 373 -2.75 29.25 42.22
CA GLY A 373 -3.08 30.18 43.32
C GLY A 373 -4.52 30.05 43.82
N ILE A 374 -5.15 28.89 43.63
CA ILE A 374 -6.51 28.62 44.05
C ILE A 374 -6.52 28.44 45.56
N ALA A 375 -7.04 29.41 46.31
CA ALA A 375 -7.19 29.31 47.75
C ALA A 375 -8.56 28.66 48.05
N LEU A 376 -8.56 27.36 48.36
CA LEU A 376 -9.78 26.59 48.57
C LEU A 376 -10.11 26.57 50.07
N PRO A 377 -11.18 27.25 50.52
CA PRO A 377 -11.59 27.23 51.92
C PRO A 377 -12.10 25.86 52.36
N GLU A 378 -12.25 25.63 53.66
CA GLU A 378 -12.94 24.44 54.19
C GLU A 378 -14.40 24.34 53.70
N ALA A 379 -14.91 23.10 53.60
CA ALA A 379 -16.31 22.80 53.28
C ALA A 379 -16.88 23.51 52.03
N THR A 380 -16.04 23.73 51.01
CA THR A 380 -16.39 24.53 49.82
C THR A 380 -16.38 23.66 48.56
N ASP A 381 -17.46 23.72 47.79
CA ASP A 381 -17.55 23.10 46.47
C ASP A 381 -17.22 24.14 45.40
N ALA A 382 -15.94 24.23 45.01
CA ALA A 382 -15.46 25.21 44.05
C ALA A 382 -15.65 24.67 42.61
N THR A 383 -16.35 25.45 41.77
CA THR A 383 -16.68 25.13 40.37
C THR A 383 -16.05 26.12 39.38
N ASP A 384 -16.26 25.88 38.08
CA ASP A 384 -15.96 26.79 36.95
C ASP A 384 -14.46 26.99 36.66
N TYR A 385 -13.63 26.02 37.03
CA TYR A 385 -12.19 26.00 36.67
C TYR A 385 -11.98 25.49 35.25
N ASP A 386 -12.39 26.27 34.26
CA ASP A 386 -12.56 25.75 32.90
C ASP A 386 -11.32 25.93 32.02
N PHE A 387 -11.19 25.07 31.01
CA PHE A 387 -10.17 25.18 29.97
C PHE A 387 -10.81 25.07 28.59
N THR A 388 -10.58 26.06 27.73
CA THR A 388 -11.13 26.09 26.38
C THR A 388 -10.11 25.61 25.36
N LEU A 389 -10.62 24.94 24.33
CA LEU A 389 -9.88 24.46 23.16
C LEU A 389 -10.57 25.00 21.93
N ILE A 390 -9.84 25.58 20.98
CA ILE A 390 -10.42 26.20 19.79
C ILE A 390 -10.32 25.20 18.62
N PRO A 391 -11.44 24.65 18.11
CA PRO A 391 -11.43 23.81 16.93
C PRO A 391 -10.97 24.59 15.69
N GLN A 392 -10.11 23.99 14.88
CA GLN A 392 -9.68 24.56 13.60
C GLN A 392 -10.59 24.07 12.48
N ALA A 393 -11.28 25.02 11.83
CA ALA A 393 -12.10 24.73 10.66
C ALA A 393 -11.23 24.46 9.42
N ARG A 394 -11.64 23.53 8.56
CA ARG A 394 -10.82 22.97 7.48
C ARG A 394 -11.68 22.56 6.30
N VAL A 395 -11.24 22.90 5.10
CA VAL A 395 -11.85 22.53 3.82
C VAL A 395 -10.78 21.90 2.94
N GLY A 396 -11.16 20.95 2.09
CA GLY A 396 -10.30 20.46 1.02
C GLY A 396 -11.02 20.43 -0.32
N ILE A 397 -10.26 20.44 -1.39
CA ILE A 397 -10.77 20.24 -2.75
C ILE A 397 -9.89 19.29 -3.55
N ALA A 398 -10.49 18.34 -4.26
CA ALA A 398 -9.81 17.52 -5.27
C ALA A 398 -10.28 17.85 -6.66
N LYS A 399 -9.42 17.63 -7.66
CA LYS A 399 -9.75 17.80 -9.06
C LYS A 399 -9.18 16.65 -9.90
N ALA A 400 -10.06 15.98 -10.63
CA ALA A 400 -9.70 14.92 -11.56
C ALA A 400 -10.34 15.15 -12.93
N LEU A 401 -9.82 14.44 -13.92
CA LEU A 401 -10.55 14.26 -15.18
C LEU A 401 -11.72 13.29 -14.97
N SER A 402 -12.92 13.70 -15.39
CA SER A 402 -14.13 12.85 -15.39
C SER A 402 -14.05 11.68 -16.39
N GLY A 403 -12.97 11.62 -17.18
CA GLY A 403 -12.68 10.62 -18.19
C GLY A 403 -11.33 10.89 -18.86
N GLY A 404 -11.11 10.35 -20.05
CA GLY A 404 -9.92 10.68 -20.85
C GLY A 404 -10.06 12.00 -21.60
N VAL A 405 -8.95 12.53 -22.08
CA VAL A 405 -8.92 13.60 -23.09
C VAL A 405 -9.34 13.02 -24.43
N THR A 406 -10.31 13.63 -25.10
CA THR A 406 -10.75 13.23 -26.44
C THR A 406 -10.21 14.22 -27.46
N SER A 407 -9.29 13.78 -28.32
CA SER A 407 -8.79 14.57 -29.44
C SER A 407 -9.80 14.58 -30.59
N ASP A 408 -10.05 15.76 -31.14
CA ASP A 408 -10.90 15.98 -32.30
C ASP A 408 -10.05 16.03 -33.58
N ILE A 409 -10.67 15.74 -34.72
CA ILE A 409 -9.98 15.65 -36.01
C ILE A 409 -9.39 16.99 -36.47
N ASP A 410 -9.89 18.12 -35.96
CA ASP A 410 -9.35 19.46 -36.24
C ASP A 410 -8.16 19.85 -35.35
N GLY A 411 -7.68 18.91 -34.52
CA GLY A 411 -6.56 19.10 -33.61
C GLY A 411 -6.95 19.67 -32.25
N SER A 412 -8.19 20.12 -32.05
CA SER A 412 -8.67 20.45 -30.71
C SER A 412 -8.76 19.20 -29.84
N PHE A 413 -8.90 19.39 -28.53
CA PHE A 413 -9.28 18.32 -27.63
C PHE A 413 -10.32 18.80 -26.63
N THR A 414 -11.17 17.87 -26.20
CA THR A 414 -12.18 18.10 -25.17
C THR A 414 -11.80 17.35 -23.90
N ALA A 415 -12.01 17.99 -22.75
CA ALA A 415 -11.79 17.42 -21.43
C ALA A 415 -12.86 17.89 -20.45
N SER A 416 -13.24 17.01 -19.53
CA SER A 416 -14.17 17.30 -18.45
C SER A 416 -13.47 17.09 -17.11
N PHE A 417 -13.69 18.01 -16.19
CA PHE A 417 -13.15 17.94 -14.84
C PHE A 417 -14.27 17.65 -13.86
N ASP A 418 -13.97 16.78 -12.89
CA ASP A 418 -14.76 16.58 -11.67
C ASP A 418 -13.96 17.13 -10.51
N LEU A 419 -14.64 17.88 -9.64
CA LEU A 419 -14.09 18.43 -8.42
C LEU A 419 -14.87 17.91 -7.24
N VAL A 420 -14.18 17.55 -6.16
CA VAL A 420 -14.79 17.12 -4.89
C VAL A 420 -14.42 18.15 -3.85
N VAL A 421 -15.40 18.70 -3.13
CA VAL A 421 -15.16 19.62 -2.01
C VAL A 421 -15.63 18.94 -0.73
N GLU A 422 -14.79 18.95 0.30
CA GLU A 422 -15.06 18.26 1.57
C GLU A 422 -14.85 19.17 2.78
N ASN A 423 -15.71 19.00 3.78
CA ASN A 423 -15.61 19.67 5.07
C ASN A 423 -15.01 18.72 6.14
N PHE A 424 -13.74 18.94 6.49
CA PHE A 424 -13.04 18.20 7.54
C PHE A 424 -13.20 18.80 8.95
N SER A 425 -14.00 19.86 9.08
CA SER A 425 -14.21 20.57 10.35
C SER A 425 -15.15 19.81 11.29
N LEU A 426 -15.10 20.18 12.58
CA LEU A 426 -16.11 19.79 13.58
C LEU A 426 -17.33 20.72 13.59
N GLU A 427 -17.39 21.67 12.66
CA GLU A 427 -18.50 22.61 12.46
C GLU A 427 -18.98 22.63 11.00
N THR A 428 -20.09 23.31 10.74
CA THR A 428 -20.57 23.54 9.37
C THR A 428 -19.73 24.63 8.72
N LEU A 429 -19.39 24.45 7.44
CA LEU A 429 -18.78 25.48 6.62
C LEU A 429 -19.84 26.25 5.82
N ILE A 430 -19.66 27.56 5.73
CA ILE A 430 -20.52 28.50 5.01
C ILE A 430 -19.69 29.35 4.05
N ASN A 431 -20.39 30.11 3.19
CA ASN A 431 -19.77 31.01 2.21
C ASN A 431 -18.70 30.33 1.34
N ILE A 432 -18.89 29.03 1.06
CA ILE A 432 -17.90 28.25 0.32
C ILE A 432 -17.88 28.73 -1.14
N GLU A 433 -16.68 29.04 -1.63
CA GLU A 433 -16.43 29.48 -3.00
C GLU A 433 -15.35 28.60 -3.64
N VAL A 434 -15.64 28.08 -4.83
CA VAL A 434 -14.70 27.34 -5.67
C VAL A 434 -14.39 28.18 -6.89
N THR A 435 -13.11 28.44 -7.13
CA THR A 435 -12.62 29.13 -8.32
C THR A 435 -11.68 28.26 -9.13
N ASP A 436 -11.64 28.47 -10.44
CA ASP A 436 -10.79 27.73 -11.35
C ASP A 436 -10.35 28.62 -12.52
N ALA A 437 -9.05 28.88 -12.62
CA ALA A 437 -8.46 29.72 -13.65
C ALA A 437 -8.02 28.87 -14.84
N LEU A 438 -8.70 29.03 -15.98
CA LEU A 438 -8.42 28.30 -17.22
C LEU A 438 -7.59 29.14 -18.22
N ALA A 439 -7.69 30.46 -18.16
CA ALA A 439 -7.04 31.36 -19.10
C ALA A 439 -5.60 31.69 -18.72
N GLY A 440 -4.68 31.53 -19.67
CA GLY A 440 -3.27 31.81 -19.48
C GLY A 440 -2.42 31.11 -20.52
N ALA A 441 -1.13 31.45 -20.59
CA ALA A 441 -0.19 30.64 -21.37
C ALA A 441 -0.02 29.25 -20.74
N ASN A 442 0.52 28.30 -21.50
CA ASN A 442 0.91 26.98 -21.01
C ASN A 442 1.65 27.09 -19.65
N PRO A 443 1.24 26.35 -18.60
CA PRO A 443 0.44 25.12 -18.63
C PRO A 443 -1.09 25.28 -18.73
N LEU A 444 -1.63 26.51 -18.73
CA LEU A 444 -3.06 26.78 -18.89
C LEU A 444 -3.52 26.80 -20.37
N PHE A 445 -4.82 26.98 -20.62
CA PHE A 445 -5.47 26.64 -21.89
C PHE A 445 -5.55 27.76 -22.94
N GLY A 446 -4.81 28.85 -22.77
CA GLY A 446 -4.77 29.96 -23.72
C GLY A 446 -5.83 31.04 -23.48
N ILE A 447 -6.35 31.62 -24.56
CA ILE A 447 -7.33 32.72 -24.51
C ILE A 447 -8.75 32.17 -24.65
N ARG A 448 -9.70 32.67 -23.87
CA ARG A 448 -11.10 32.29 -24.00
C ARG A 448 -11.68 32.69 -25.36
N ALA A 449 -12.26 31.72 -26.07
CA ALA A 449 -13.11 31.90 -27.24
C ALA A 449 -14.59 31.89 -26.87
N THR A 450 -15.42 32.53 -27.72
CA THR A 450 -16.88 32.57 -27.59
C THR A 450 -17.56 32.17 -28.91
N PRO A 451 -17.38 30.92 -29.36
CA PRO A 451 -18.15 30.38 -30.49
C PRO A 451 -19.66 30.37 -30.21
N ALA A 452 -20.47 30.27 -31.26
CA ALA A 452 -21.91 30.13 -31.11
C ALA A 452 -22.29 28.70 -30.66
N ASP A 453 -21.57 27.71 -31.17
CA ASP A 453 -21.58 26.32 -30.73
C ASP A 453 -20.17 25.93 -30.22
N PRO A 454 -19.92 25.90 -28.90
CA PRO A 454 -18.61 25.59 -28.34
C PRO A 454 -18.13 24.17 -28.60
N VAL A 455 -19.03 23.26 -28.98
CA VAL A 455 -18.68 21.88 -29.29
C VAL A 455 -18.19 21.76 -30.72
N ASN A 456 -18.85 22.40 -31.68
CA ASN A 456 -18.63 22.13 -33.10
C ASN A 456 -18.04 23.29 -33.92
N ASP A 457 -18.14 24.53 -33.45
CA ASP A 457 -17.58 25.66 -34.20
C ASP A 457 -16.04 25.62 -34.17
N PRO A 458 -15.37 26.07 -35.25
CA PRO A 458 -13.91 26.17 -35.28
C PRO A 458 -13.38 27.11 -34.20
N LEU A 459 -12.31 26.68 -33.52
CA LEU A 459 -11.55 27.48 -32.57
C LEU A 459 -10.26 28.01 -33.20
N ALA A 460 -9.83 29.20 -32.79
CA ALA A 460 -8.53 29.72 -33.20
C ALA A 460 -7.42 29.03 -32.38
N ASN A 461 -6.25 28.83 -32.98
CA ASN A 461 -5.09 28.28 -32.25
C ASN A 461 -4.76 29.11 -31.01
N GLY A 462 -4.48 28.44 -29.90
CA GLY A 462 -4.21 29.06 -28.60
C GLY A 462 -5.46 29.53 -27.87
N THR A 463 -6.64 28.95 -28.17
CA THR A 463 -7.90 29.32 -27.51
C THR A 463 -8.64 28.13 -26.91
N TYR A 464 -9.49 28.40 -25.93
CA TYR A 464 -10.37 27.40 -25.33
C TYR A 464 -11.81 27.92 -25.21
N ALA A 465 -12.78 27.01 -25.16
CA ALA A 465 -14.19 27.29 -24.91
C ALA A 465 -14.75 26.37 -23.82
N ILE A 466 -15.77 26.84 -23.10
CA ILE A 466 -16.54 26.02 -22.16
C ILE A 466 -17.58 25.23 -22.95
N VAL A 467 -17.50 23.90 -22.91
CA VAL A 467 -18.46 23.01 -23.59
C VAL A 467 -19.59 22.55 -22.67
N SER A 468 -19.37 22.56 -21.36
CA SER A 468 -20.42 22.35 -20.36
C SER A 468 -20.17 23.22 -19.14
N ALA A 469 -21.19 24.01 -18.77
CA ALA A 469 -21.15 24.85 -17.59
C ALA A 469 -21.07 24.00 -16.30
N PRO A 470 -20.58 24.58 -15.19
CA PRO A 470 -20.56 23.92 -13.89
C PRO A 470 -21.91 23.32 -13.49
N SER A 471 -21.88 22.07 -13.08
CA SER A 471 -23.01 21.30 -12.54
C SER A 471 -22.52 20.40 -11.42
N GLY A 472 -23.41 19.70 -10.69
CA GLY A 472 -22.98 18.76 -9.64
C GLY A 472 -23.94 18.72 -8.45
N SER A 473 -23.46 18.15 -7.34
CA SER A 473 -24.22 18.09 -6.08
C SER A 473 -24.01 19.30 -5.17
N CYS A 474 -22.94 20.07 -5.38
CA CYS A 474 -22.79 21.34 -4.67
C CYS A 474 -23.89 22.33 -5.11
N SER A 475 -24.43 23.10 -4.16
CA SER A 475 -25.33 24.20 -4.49
C SER A 475 -24.54 25.40 -5.03
N GLY A 476 -25.23 26.40 -5.60
CA GLY A 476 -24.56 27.66 -5.99
C GLY A 476 -23.66 27.57 -7.23
N THR A 477 -23.83 26.55 -8.08
CA THR A 477 -23.12 26.42 -9.37
C THR A 477 -23.29 27.66 -10.25
N ASN A 478 -22.20 28.17 -10.81
CA ASN A 478 -22.19 29.37 -11.64
C ASN A 478 -22.27 29.02 -13.14
N ALA A 479 -23.44 29.21 -13.75
CA ALA A 479 -23.61 29.02 -15.20
C ALA A 479 -22.82 30.02 -16.06
N GLY A 480 -22.34 31.13 -15.48
CA GLY A 480 -21.51 32.15 -16.13
C GLY A 480 -20.01 31.86 -16.14
N PHE A 481 -19.58 30.80 -15.43
CA PHE A 481 -18.20 30.38 -15.34
C PHE A 481 -17.55 30.31 -16.71
N ASN A 482 -16.36 30.90 -16.81
CA ASN A 482 -15.58 30.86 -18.03
C ASN A 482 -14.08 30.70 -17.84
N GLY A 483 -13.61 30.61 -16.59
CA GLY A 483 -12.21 30.43 -16.23
C GLY A 483 -11.28 31.58 -16.64
N ALA A 484 -11.82 32.70 -17.12
CA ALA A 484 -11.06 33.89 -17.51
C ALA A 484 -11.48 35.09 -16.65
N GLY A 485 -12.49 35.85 -17.11
CA GLY A 485 -13.02 37.00 -16.39
C GLY A 485 -14.00 36.62 -15.27
N ASP A 486 -14.58 35.42 -15.37
CA ASP A 486 -15.38 34.81 -14.31
C ASP A 486 -14.80 33.41 -14.03
N GLN A 487 -14.04 33.31 -12.94
CA GLN A 487 -13.35 32.09 -12.50
C GLN A 487 -14.17 31.30 -11.47
N VAL A 488 -15.31 31.83 -11.01
CA VAL A 488 -16.11 31.18 -9.97
C VAL A 488 -16.84 29.99 -10.58
N VAL A 489 -16.55 28.78 -10.11
CA VAL A 489 -17.22 27.53 -10.51
C VAL A 489 -18.53 27.36 -9.73
N ALA A 490 -18.49 27.61 -8.42
CA ALA A 490 -19.64 27.63 -7.53
C ALA A 490 -19.35 28.53 -6.32
N THR A 491 -20.36 29.18 -5.74
CA THR A 491 -20.17 30.07 -4.59
C THR A 491 -21.41 30.12 -3.68
N GLY A 492 -21.21 30.45 -2.41
CA GLY A 492 -22.25 30.75 -1.44
C GLY A 492 -23.02 29.52 -0.94
N PHE A 493 -22.45 28.32 -1.07
CA PHE A 493 -23.06 27.09 -0.53
C PHE A 493 -22.49 26.75 0.85
N THR A 494 -23.08 25.73 1.47
CA THR A 494 -22.79 25.29 2.83
C THR A 494 -22.54 23.79 2.86
N LEU A 495 -21.59 23.33 3.68
CA LEU A 495 -21.32 21.91 3.90
C LEU A 495 -21.38 21.60 5.39
N GLY A 496 -22.26 20.66 5.76
CA GLY A 496 -22.32 20.15 7.14
C GLY A 496 -21.03 19.43 7.54
N VAL A 497 -20.89 19.13 8.83
CA VAL A 497 -19.74 18.39 9.40
C VAL A 497 -19.51 17.09 8.66
N GLY A 498 -18.29 16.88 8.12
CA GLY A 498 -17.90 15.67 7.39
C GLY A 498 -18.63 15.44 6.06
N ALA A 499 -19.32 16.46 5.52
CA ALA A 499 -20.03 16.35 4.25
C ALA A 499 -19.11 16.70 3.08
N SER A 500 -19.31 16.02 1.95
CA SER A 500 -18.70 16.35 0.68
C SER A 500 -19.75 16.62 -0.41
N CYS A 501 -19.34 17.37 -1.43
CA CYS A 501 -20.13 17.59 -2.64
C CYS A 501 -19.23 17.59 -3.88
N THR A 502 -19.86 17.50 -5.05
CA THR A 502 -19.17 17.38 -6.35
C THR A 502 -19.55 18.51 -7.28
N LEU A 503 -18.61 18.93 -8.12
CA LEU A 503 -18.77 19.86 -9.22
C LEU A 503 -18.17 19.26 -10.49
N SER A 504 -18.74 19.56 -11.66
CA SER A 504 -18.24 19.11 -12.94
C SER A 504 -18.40 20.19 -14.00
N PHE A 505 -17.38 20.40 -14.84
CA PHE A 505 -17.45 21.26 -16.02
C PHE A 505 -16.55 20.74 -17.14
N GLY A 506 -16.75 21.23 -18.36
CA GLY A 506 -16.06 20.73 -19.54
C GLY A 506 -15.49 21.86 -20.39
N ILE A 507 -14.31 21.63 -20.95
CA ILE A 507 -13.60 22.55 -21.83
C ILE A 507 -13.25 21.88 -23.15
N ARG A 508 -13.16 22.68 -24.21
CA ARG A 508 -12.53 22.31 -25.48
C ARG A 508 -11.40 23.29 -25.77
N VAL A 509 -10.23 22.77 -26.11
CA VAL A 509 -8.99 23.55 -26.28
C VAL A 509 -8.45 23.31 -27.68
N GLN A 510 -8.16 24.40 -28.41
CA GLN A 510 -7.38 24.37 -29.64
C GLN A 510 -5.94 24.78 -29.31
N PRO A 511 -4.98 23.84 -29.32
CA PRO A 511 -3.59 24.13 -29.00
C PRO A 511 -2.99 25.24 -29.88
N GLU A 512 -2.07 26.02 -29.30
CA GLU A 512 -1.19 26.89 -30.09
C GLU A 512 -0.04 26.06 -30.68
N ALA A 513 0.38 26.36 -31.91
CA ALA A 513 1.54 25.70 -32.52
C ALA A 513 2.85 26.36 -32.03
N PRO A 514 3.90 25.59 -31.64
CA PRO A 514 3.94 24.13 -31.57
C PRO A 514 3.13 23.59 -30.38
N VAL A 515 2.44 22.46 -30.60
CA VAL A 515 1.58 21.83 -29.59
C VAL A 515 2.40 21.52 -28.32
N PRO A 516 2.00 22.05 -27.13
CA PRO A 516 2.66 21.73 -25.87
C PRO A 516 2.65 20.23 -25.55
N ALA A 517 3.64 19.78 -24.78
CA ALA A 517 3.72 18.38 -24.35
C ALA A 517 2.62 17.98 -23.33
N GLY A 518 2.01 18.97 -22.67
CA GLY A 518 0.97 18.78 -21.67
C GLY A 518 0.50 20.12 -21.09
N TRP A 519 -0.65 20.08 -20.44
CA TRP A 519 -1.31 21.16 -19.72
C TRP A 519 -1.52 20.73 -18.28
N GLU A 520 -1.77 21.70 -17.40
CA GLU A 520 -2.09 21.45 -16.00
C GLU A 520 -3.15 22.45 -15.56
N ASN A 521 -4.02 22.04 -14.64
CA ASN A 521 -5.00 22.94 -14.08
C ASN A 521 -5.27 22.64 -12.61
N GLN A 522 -5.40 23.70 -11.81
CA GLN A 522 -5.69 23.63 -10.39
C GLN A 522 -6.86 24.54 -10.04
N ALA A 523 -7.78 24.04 -9.22
CA ALA A 523 -8.87 24.82 -8.65
C ALA A 523 -8.51 25.29 -7.24
N VAL A 524 -9.24 26.27 -6.73
CA VAL A 524 -9.09 26.79 -5.37
C VAL A 524 -10.44 26.74 -4.68
N VAL A 525 -10.47 26.31 -3.43
CA VAL A 525 -11.63 26.50 -2.54
C VAL A 525 -11.29 27.50 -1.44
N GLU A 526 -12.27 28.29 -1.05
CA GLU A 526 -12.26 29.10 0.17
C GLU A 526 -13.57 28.88 0.94
N ALA A 527 -13.52 28.92 2.27
CA ALA A 527 -14.68 28.71 3.13
C ALA A 527 -14.59 29.57 4.42
N GLU A 528 -15.71 29.61 5.15
CA GLU A 528 -15.82 30.22 6.47
C GLU A 528 -16.44 29.24 7.47
N GLY A 529 -15.89 29.16 8.68
CA GLY A 529 -16.48 28.39 9.78
C GLY A 529 -17.74 29.07 10.31
N GLN A 530 -18.87 28.36 10.36
CA GLN A 530 -20.15 28.95 10.77
C GLN A 530 -20.18 29.41 12.22
N GLU A 531 -19.66 28.59 13.12
CA GLU A 531 -19.67 28.83 14.57
C GLU A 531 -18.44 29.62 14.99
N SER A 532 -17.28 29.27 14.43
CA SER A 532 -16.02 29.94 14.77
C SER A 532 -15.79 31.29 14.10
N GLY A 533 -16.47 31.56 12.98
CA GLY A 533 -16.21 32.74 12.15
C GLY A 533 -14.79 32.77 11.57
N GLN A 534 -14.07 31.63 11.60
CA GLN A 534 -12.74 31.53 11.00
C GLN A 534 -12.85 31.70 9.48
N THR A 535 -11.84 32.33 8.89
CA THR A 535 -11.70 32.54 7.44
C THR A 535 -10.28 32.17 7.04
N SER A 536 -9.98 32.06 5.74
CA SER A 536 -8.61 31.84 5.25
C SER A 536 -7.58 32.86 5.77
N ALA A 537 -8.02 34.06 6.17
CA ALA A 537 -7.16 35.10 6.75
C ALA A 537 -6.78 34.84 8.23
N THR A 538 -7.62 34.12 8.98
CA THR A 538 -7.41 33.80 10.40
C THR A 538 -7.00 32.34 10.62
N ASN A 539 -7.36 31.46 9.69
CA ASN A 539 -7.00 30.05 9.65
C ASN A 539 -6.71 29.65 8.18
N PRO A 540 -5.45 29.37 7.82
CA PRO A 540 -5.07 29.04 6.45
C PRO A 540 -5.69 27.72 5.94
N GLN A 541 -6.22 26.87 6.82
CA GLN A 541 -6.87 25.62 6.43
C GLN A 541 -8.28 25.81 5.82
N LEU A 542 -8.79 27.04 5.80
CA LEU A 542 -10.04 27.40 5.15
C LEU A 542 -9.87 27.87 3.70
N THR A 543 -8.70 27.62 3.14
CA THR A 543 -8.47 27.67 1.70
C THR A 543 -7.64 26.47 1.30
N ASP A 544 -7.87 25.96 0.10
CA ASP A 544 -7.11 24.83 -0.42
C ASP A 544 -6.96 24.90 -1.94
N LEU A 545 -5.84 24.40 -2.45
CA LEU A 545 -5.53 24.25 -3.87
C LEU A 545 -5.72 22.78 -4.24
N SER A 546 -6.46 22.51 -5.30
CA SER A 546 -6.86 21.13 -5.59
C SER A 546 -5.71 20.17 -5.80
N ASP A 547 -5.83 18.97 -5.26
CA ASP A 547 -5.03 17.79 -5.62
C ASP A 547 -5.47 17.17 -6.95
N ASP A 548 -4.55 16.46 -7.61
CA ASP A 548 -4.85 15.59 -8.75
C ASP A 548 -5.46 14.29 -8.25
N GLY A 549 -6.78 14.20 -8.35
CA GLY A 549 -7.47 13.03 -7.85
C GLY A 549 -8.93 13.26 -7.53
N THR A 550 -9.48 12.30 -6.82
CA THR A 550 -10.88 12.31 -6.39
C THR A 550 -11.01 12.50 -4.88
N ASP A 551 -9.90 12.65 -4.16
CA ASP A 551 -9.83 12.58 -2.71
C ASP A 551 -9.17 13.84 -2.16
N PRO A 552 -9.93 14.80 -1.59
CA PRO A 552 -9.40 16.07 -1.10
C PRO A 552 -8.41 15.99 0.08
N ASP A 553 -8.14 14.79 0.58
CA ASP A 553 -7.20 14.47 1.66
C ASP A 553 -6.61 13.07 1.42
N PRO A 554 -5.68 12.93 0.45
CA PRO A 554 -5.15 11.62 0.04
C PRO A 554 -4.46 10.81 1.14
N ASP A 555 -3.90 11.45 2.18
CA ASP A 555 -3.24 10.76 3.28
C ASP A 555 -4.15 10.48 4.50
N GLY A 556 -5.31 11.14 4.54
CA GLY A 556 -6.38 10.91 5.50
C GLY A 556 -6.13 11.49 6.88
N ASP A 557 -5.27 12.52 7.00
CA ASP A 557 -4.99 13.20 8.26
C ASP A 557 -6.05 14.25 8.63
N GLY A 558 -6.86 14.70 7.66
CA GLY A 558 -7.91 15.69 7.78
C GLY A 558 -7.51 17.11 7.35
N GLN A 559 -6.37 17.29 6.68
CA GLN A 559 -5.92 18.58 6.14
C GLN A 559 -5.74 18.50 4.62
N GLY A 560 -6.68 19.09 3.85
CA GLY A 560 -6.46 19.22 2.41
C GLY A 560 -5.36 20.23 2.05
N ASN A 561 -5.20 21.30 2.83
CA ASN A 561 -4.26 22.37 2.48
C ASN A 561 -2.83 22.09 2.93
N GLU A 562 -2.17 21.13 2.28
CA GLU A 562 -0.84 20.66 2.66
C GLU A 562 0.20 20.65 1.53
N ALA A 563 1.44 20.88 1.95
CA ALA A 563 2.58 20.89 1.04
C ALA A 563 2.93 19.46 0.62
N GLY A 564 2.44 19.05 -0.55
CA GLY A 564 2.68 17.72 -1.13
C GLY A 564 1.43 17.08 -1.72
N GLU A 565 0.25 17.59 -1.33
CA GLU A 565 -1.05 17.12 -1.82
C GLU A 565 -1.60 18.04 -2.91
N ASN A 566 -1.24 19.32 -2.90
CA ASN A 566 -1.75 20.32 -3.84
C ASN A 566 -1.07 20.25 -5.22
N ASP A 567 -1.17 19.11 -5.92
CA ASP A 567 -0.65 18.94 -7.28
C ASP A 567 -1.69 19.28 -8.37
N PRO A 568 -1.32 20.08 -9.39
CA PRO A 568 -2.24 20.39 -10.49
C PRO A 568 -2.64 19.15 -11.29
N THR A 569 -3.91 19.04 -11.66
CA THR A 569 -4.43 17.97 -12.53
C THR A 569 -3.76 18.03 -13.91
N PRO A 570 -2.94 17.03 -14.29
CA PRO A 570 -2.25 17.02 -15.57
C PRO A 570 -3.19 16.60 -16.69
N LEU A 571 -2.98 17.20 -17.86
CA LEU A 571 -3.74 16.91 -19.05
C LEU A 571 -2.79 16.73 -20.24
N THR A 572 -2.85 15.57 -20.90
CA THR A 572 -2.03 15.28 -22.07
C THR A 572 -2.93 14.93 -23.26
N THR A 573 -2.63 15.53 -24.41
CA THR A 573 -3.23 15.17 -25.70
C THR A 573 -2.13 14.70 -26.64
N THR A 574 -2.45 13.78 -27.54
CA THR A 574 -1.53 13.28 -28.56
C THR A 574 -2.00 13.72 -29.92
N VAL A 575 -1.18 14.47 -30.64
CA VAL A 575 -1.38 14.82 -32.06
C VAL A 575 -0.34 14.07 -32.87
N THR A 576 -0.78 13.13 -33.71
CA THR A 576 0.07 12.24 -34.51
C THR A 576 -0.39 12.29 -35.97
N PRO A 577 -0.03 13.34 -36.74
CA PRO A 577 -0.34 13.39 -38.17
C PRO A 577 0.51 12.37 -38.91
N ALA A 578 -0.10 11.63 -39.84
CA ALA A 578 0.61 10.66 -40.67
C ALA A 578 -0.16 10.44 -41.98
N ILE A 579 0.58 10.21 -43.06
CA ILE A 579 0.05 9.95 -44.40
C ILE A 579 0.70 8.67 -44.92
N ALA A 580 0.00 7.91 -45.74
CA ALA A 580 0.53 6.77 -46.47
C ALA A 580 0.15 6.86 -47.95
N LEU A 581 1.03 6.40 -48.83
CA LEU A 581 0.87 6.41 -50.27
C LEU A 581 1.12 5.01 -50.82
N ILE A 582 0.08 4.40 -51.38
CA ILE A 582 0.18 3.10 -52.06
C ILE A 582 0.16 3.34 -53.56
N LYS A 583 1.01 2.63 -54.30
CA LYS A 583 1.15 2.71 -55.75
C LYS A 583 1.03 1.33 -56.38
N THR A 584 0.27 1.27 -57.47
CA THR A 584 0.12 0.06 -58.29
C THR A 584 0.37 0.40 -59.75
N SER A 585 0.80 -0.59 -60.54
CA SER A 585 0.97 -0.47 -61.99
C SER A 585 0.02 -1.41 -62.73
N ASP A 586 -0.48 -0.93 -63.87
CA ASP A 586 -1.27 -1.69 -64.81
C ASP A 586 -0.55 -1.71 -66.17
N THR A 587 -0.20 -2.92 -66.61
CA THR A 587 0.45 -3.20 -67.89
C THR A 587 -0.50 -3.85 -68.90
N ALA A 588 -1.81 -3.88 -68.64
CA ALA A 588 -2.79 -4.48 -69.54
C ALA A 588 -2.87 -3.78 -70.91
N GLY A 589 -2.41 -2.52 -70.98
CA GLY A 589 -2.30 -1.74 -72.21
C GLY A 589 -1.09 -2.10 -73.09
N LEU A 590 -0.15 -2.90 -72.60
CA LEU A 590 1.04 -3.31 -73.35
C LEU A 590 0.74 -4.48 -74.30
N SER A 591 1.34 -4.46 -75.48
CA SER A 591 1.32 -5.62 -76.37
C SER A 591 2.29 -6.71 -75.89
N ASN A 592 2.21 -7.91 -76.48
CA ASN A 592 3.09 -9.03 -76.14
C ASN A 592 3.72 -9.62 -77.43
N PRO A 593 4.98 -9.30 -77.73
CA PRO A 593 5.89 -8.47 -76.93
C PRO A 593 5.60 -6.95 -77.05
N PRO A 594 5.90 -6.14 -76.01
CA PRO A 594 5.67 -4.70 -75.99
C PRO A 594 6.59 -3.92 -76.92
N VAL A 595 6.13 -2.75 -77.38
CA VAL A 595 6.89 -1.82 -78.26
C VAL A 595 7.01 -0.42 -77.63
N PRO A 596 8.00 0.40 -78.05
CA PRO A 596 8.17 1.75 -77.52
C PRO A 596 6.91 2.62 -77.67
N LEU A 597 6.71 3.53 -76.71
CA LEU A 597 5.58 4.47 -76.58
C LEU A 597 4.25 3.87 -76.12
N GLU A 598 4.16 2.56 -75.89
CA GLU A 598 3.06 2.00 -75.11
C GLU A 598 3.14 2.47 -73.65
N GLU A 599 2.01 2.62 -72.96
CA GLU A 599 1.97 3.24 -71.63
C GLU A 599 1.72 2.23 -70.51
N ILE A 600 2.50 2.34 -69.42
CA ILE A 600 2.12 1.81 -68.11
C ILE A 600 1.23 2.85 -67.44
N THR A 601 0.09 2.41 -66.89
CA THR A 601 -0.75 3.28 -66.05
C THR A 601 -0.46 3.00 -64.58
N TYR A 602 -0.25 4.04 -63.78
CA TYR A 602 -0.09 3.97 -62.34
C TYR A 602 -1.33 4.54 -61.64
N ALA A 603 -1.81 3.82 -60.63
CA ALA A 603 -2.86 4.27 -59.72
C ALA A 603 -2.28 4.46 -58.31
N PHE A 604 -2.83 5.44 -57.59
CA PHE A 604 -2.38 5.82 -56.25
C PHE A 604 -3.53 5.77 -55.26
N GLU A 605 -3.25 5.31 -54.05
CA GLU A 605 -4.14 5.41 -52.89
C GLU A 605 -3.44 6.20 -51.79
N VAL A 606 -4.02 7.36 -51.44
CA VAL A 606 -3.52 8.22 -50.37
C VAL A 606 -4.38 7.96 -49.13
N VAL A 607 -3.76 7.59 -48.01
CA VAL A 607 -4.46 7.29 -46.76
C VAL A 607 -3.97 8.23 -45.66
N ASN A 608 -4.88 8.86 -44.91
CA ASN A 608 -4.52 9.54 -43.68
C ASN A 608 -4.48 8.51 -42.54
N THR A 609 -3.29 8.10 -42.14
CA THR A 609 -3.08 7.13 -41.06
C THR A 609 -2.87 7.79 -39.70
N GLY A 610 -2.92 9.12 -39.63
CA GLY A 610 -2.82 9.90 -38.42
C GLY A 610 -4.15 10.02 -37.67
N ASN A 611 -4.19 10.91 -36.68
CA ASN A 611 -5.40 11.18 -35.86
C ASN A 611 -5.96 12.60 -36.05
N VAL A 612 -5.43 13.37 -36.99
CA VAL A 612 -5.93 14.70 -37.35
C VAL A 612 -6.13 14.80 -38.86
N THR A 613 -7.07 15.63 -39.29
CA THR A 613 -7.36 15.88 -40.71
C THR A 613 -6.15 16.50 -41.40
N LEU A 614 -5.75 15.92 -42.53
CA LEU A 614 -4.71 16.48 -43.40
C LEU A 614 -5.34 17.31 -44.50
N THR A 615 -4.75 18.45 -44.83
CA THR A 615 -5.20 19.36 -45.87
C THR A 615 -4.10 19.60 -46.91
N ASN A 616 -4.50 20.12 -48.08
CA ASN A 616 -3.58 20.49 -49.18
C ASN A 616 -2.64 19.34 -49.58
N ILE A 617 -3.19 18.13 -49.71
CA ILE A 617 -2.39 16.95 -49.99
C ILE A 617 -1.99 16.96 -51.46
N THR A 618 -0.69 16.87 -51.74
CA THR A 618 -0.12 16.88 -53.09
C THR A 618 0.73 15.63 -53.31
N LEU A 619 0.94 15.27 -54.58
CA LEU A 619 1.76 14.12 -54.98
C LEU A 619 2.80 14.56 -56.01
N THR A 620 4.02 14.08 -55.86
CA THR A 620 5.12 14.27 -56.83
C THR A 620 5.72 12.92 -57.22
N ASP A 621 6.02 12.72 -58.50
CA ASP A 621 6.70 11.52 -59.01
C ASP A 621 7.95 11.97 -59.78
N ILE A 622 9.10 11.37 -59.44
CA ILE A 622 10.41 11.79 -59.97
C ILE A 622 10.83 10.99 -61.21
N LEU A 623 10.04 10.00 -61.67
CA LEU A 623 10.37 9.20 -62.85
C LEU A 623 10.42 10.08 -64.12
N PRO A 624 11.56 10.21 -64.80
CA PRO A 624 11.66 11.07 -65.98
C PRO A 624 10.73 10.62 -67.10
N GLY A 625 9.86 11.50 -67.58
CA GLY A 625 8.91 11.21 -68.67
C GLY A 625 7.54 10.71 -68.21
N ILE A 626 7.34 10.52 -66.89
CA ILE A 626 6.01 10.24 -66.34
C ILE A 626 5.09 11.46 -66.46
N VAL A 627 3.81 11.23 -66.75
CA VAL A 627 2.77 12.26 -66.80
C VAL A 627 1.82 12.03 -65.62
N LEU A 628 1.97 12.82 -64.56
CA LEU A 628 1.07 12.80 -63.41
C LEU A 628 -0.18 13.68 -63.69
N SER A 629 -1.35 13.14 -63.37
CA SER A 629 -2.66 13.80 -63.45
C SER A 629 -3.33 13.80 -62.08
N GLY A 630 -3.85 14.96 -61.67
CA GLY A 630 -4.51 15.15 -60.37
C GLY A 630 -4.33 16.57 -59.84
N GLY A 631 -5.16 16.96 -58.87
CA GLY A 631 -5.03 18.21 -58.13
C GLY A 631 -4.83 17.94 -56.64
N PRO A 632 -4.56 18.97 -55.82
CA PRO A 632 -4.44 18.76 -54.38
C PRO A 632 -5.75 18.20 -53.79
N ILE A 633 -5.65 17.17 -52.93
CA ILE A 633 -6.80 16.73 -52.11
C ILE A 633 -6.98 17.78 -51.02
N ALA A 634 -8.16 18.40 -50.98
CA ALA A 634 -8.41 19.55 -50.11
C ALA A 634 -8.37 19.17 -48.62
N SER A 635 -8.91 18.01 -48.28
CA SER A 635 -9.04 17.49 -46.91
C SER A 635 -9.14 15.97 -46.95
N LEU A 636 -8.50 15.30 -45.99
CA LEU A 636 -8.61 13.86 -45.77
C LEU A 636 -8.64 13.61 -44.26
N ASP A 637 -9.77 13.12 -43.75
CA ASP A 637 -9.95 12.86 -42.33
C ASP A 637 -9.22 11.58 -41.89
N PRO A 638 -8.92 11.43 -40.59
CA PRO A 638 -8.27 10.23 -40.06
C PRO A 638 -8.96 8.93 -40.49
N GLY A 639 -8.21 8.00 -41.09
CA GLY A 639 -8.69 6.71 -41.56
C GLY A 639 -9.32 6.73 -42.96
N ASP A 640 -9.55 7.90 -43.56
CA ASP A 640 -10.04 8.00 -44.93
C ASP A 640 -8.92 7.75 -45.96
N SER A 641 -9.33 7.29 -47.14
CA SER A 641 -8.47 7.00 -48.29
C SER A 641 -9.01 7.65 -49.58
N ASP A 642 -8.13 8.21 -50.41
CA ASP A 642 -8.45 8.66 -51.77
C ASP A 642 -7.71 7.80 -52.81
N THR A 643 -8.48 7.17 -53.71
CA THR A 643 -7.98 6.28 -54.78
C THR A 643 -8.18 6.85 -56.19
N THR A 644 -8.67 8.09 -56.31
CA THR A 644 -9.24 8.62 -57.56
C THR A 644 -8.62 9.93 -58.02
N THR A 645 -8.04 10.70 -57.10
CA THR A 645 -7.53 12.04 -57.40
C THR A 645 -6.24 11.99 -58.22
N PHE A 646 -5.36 11.02 -57.95
CA PHE A 646 -4.07 10.90 -58.63
C PHE A 646 -3.99 9.68 -59.53
N THR A 647 -3.54 9.89 -60.77
CA THR A 647 -3.19 8.84 -61.74
C THR A 647 -1.96 9.27 -62.51
N ALA A 648 -1.15 8.35 -63.01
CA ALA A 648 -0.03 8.70 -63.88
C ALA A 648 0.13 7.74 -65.05
N THR A 649 0.60 8.22 -66.20
CA THR A 649 0.99 7.36 -67.33
C THR A 649 2.48 7.50 -67.62
N TYR A 650 3.11 6.39 -68.01
CA TYR A 650 4.53 6.36 -68.39
C TYR A 650 4.69 5.66 -69.74
N PRO A 651 5.08 6.38 -70.81
CA PRO A 651 5.39 5.78 -72.10
C PRO A 651 6.74 5.05 -72.02
N ILE A 652 6.73 3.72 -72.22
CA ILE A 652 7.96 2.91 -72.15
C ILE A 652 8.89 3.23 -73.32
N SER A 653 10.18 3.30 -73.03
CA SER A 653 11.25 3.48 -74.01
C SER A 653 11.85 2.14 -74.44
N GLN A 654 12.66 2.16 -75.51
CA GLN A 654 13.42 0.96 -75.88
C GLN A 654 14.39 0.52 -74.78
N ALA A 655 14.95 1.46 -74.02
CA ALA A 655 15.84 1.14 -72.91
C ALA A 655 15.10 0.40 -71.77
N ASP A 656 13.81 0.70 -71.55
CA ASP A 656 12.99 0.00 -70.55
C ASP A 656 12.68 -1.43 -71.00
N ILE A 657 12.41 -1.62 -72.30
CA ILE A 657 12.21 -2.94 -72.89
C ILE A 657 13.50 -3.76 -72.81
N ASP A 658 14.64 -3.18 -73.16
CA ASP A 658 15.96 -3.84 -73.07
C ASP A 658 16.37 -4.13 -71.61
N ALA A 659 15.95 -3.29 -70.65
CA ALA A 659 16.17 -3.53 -69.21
C ALA A 659 15.22 -4.58 -68.62
N GLY A 660 14.03 -4.75 -69.21
CA GLY A 660 13.03 -5.73 -68.78
C GLY A 660 12.22 -5.33 -67.54
N THR A 661 12.49 -4.14 -66.97
CA THR A 661 11.75 -3.60 -65.82
C THR A 661 11.74 -2.08 -65.81
N VAL A 662 10.68 -1.48 -65.26
CA VAL A 662 10.59 -0.05 -64.90
C VAL A 662 10.43 0.08 -63.39
N THR A 663 11.32 0.82 -62.73
CA THR A 663 11.24 1.14 -61.29
C THR A 663 10.68 2.54 -61.09
N ASN A 664 9.67 2.70 -60.24
CA ASN A 664 8.99 3.97 -60.04
C ASN A 664 8.57 4.23 -58.58
N GLN A 665 8.77 5.46 -58.07
CA GLN A 665 8.38 5.90 -56.73
C GLN A 665 7.85 7.34 -56.76
N ALA A 666 6.75 7.58 -56.05
CA ALA A 666 6.16 8.90 -55.85
C ALA A 666 6.17 9.27 -54.37
N THR A 667 5.97 10.54 -54.04
CA THR A 667 5.89 11.06 -52.67
C THR A 667 4.58 11.83 -52.50
N ALA A 668 3.81 11.52 -51.46
CA ALA A 668 2.67 12.32 -51.03
C ALA A 668 3.10 13.29 -49.92
N SER A 669 2.48 14.47 -49.87
CA SER A 669 2.72 15.47 -48.84
C SER A 669 1.41 16.14 -48.44
N GLY A 670 1.10 16.19 -47.14
CA GLY A 670 -0.10 16.83 -46.59
C GLY A 670 0.21 17.68 -45.35
N THR A 671 -0.67 18.62 -45.02
CA THR A 671 -0.51 19.55 -43.89
C THR A 671 -1.53 19.29 -42.78
N ASP A 672 -1.07 19.16 -41.53
CA ASP A 672 -1.93 19.01 -40.35
C ASP A 672 -2.64 20.34 -39.96
N PRO A 673 -3.58 20.35 -39.00
CA PRO A 673 -4.29 21.56 -38.56
C PRO A 673 -3.39 22.64 -37.92
N PHE A 674 -2.15 22.29 -37.55
CA PHE A 674 -1.17 23.17 -36.92
C PHE A 674 -0.15 23.72 -37.92
N GLY A 675 -0.23 23.32 -39.19
CA GLY A 675 0.67 23.75 -40.25
C GLY A 675 1.90 22.86 -40.44
N THR A 676 2.02 21.75 -39.71
CA THR A 676 3.10 20.76 -39.90
C THR A 676 2.85 19.97 -41.17
N VAL A 677 3.89 19.85 -42.00
CA VAL A 677 3.83 19.01 -43.21
C VAL A 677 4.32 17.61 -42.89
N VAL A 678 3.53 16.60 -43.27
CA VAL A 678 3.90 15.18 -43.26
C VAL A 678 4.04 14.66 -44.69
N THR A 679 4.92 13.69 -44.90
CA THR A 679 5.22 13.11 -46.21
C THR A 679 5.35 11.61 -46.12
N ASP A 680 5.08 10.93 -47.23
CA ASP A 680 5.24 9.48 -47.37
C ASP A 680 5.66 9.12 -48.79
N ASP A 681 6.61 8.19 -48.92
CA ASP A 681 7.10 7.68 -50.19
C ASP A 681 6.32 6.42 -50.57
N SER A 682 5.95 6.28 -51.83
CA SER A 682 5.06 5.22 -52.26
C SER A 682 5.74 3.85 -52.28
N GLY A 683 5.02 2.85 -51.79
CA GLY A 683 5.26 1.43 -52.07
C GLY A 683 3.98 0.70 -52.42
N THR A 684 3.94 -0.61 -52.19
CA THR A 684 2.82 -1.48 -52.61
C THR A 684 1.76 -1.67 -51.53
N THR A 685 2.06 -1.28 -50.29
CA THR A 685 1.16 -1.37 -49.13
C THR A 685 1.41 -0.21 -48.17
N THR A 686 0.54 -0.01 -47.18
CA THR A 686 0.74 1.02 -46.14
C THR A 686 2.04 0.78 -45.36
N GLY A 687 2.90 1.80 -45.29
CA GLY A 687 4.19 1.75 -44.58
C GLY A 687 5.30 0.98 -45.31
N ASP A 688 5.07 0.68 -46.59
CA ASP A 688 6.09 0.19 -47.52
C ASP A 688 6.57 1.37 -48.36
N ASP A 689 7.87 1.68 -48.26
CA ASP A 689 8.53 2.77 -48.99
C ASP A 689 9.48 2.22 -50.07
N ASP A 690 9.35 0.95 -50.47
CA ASP A 690 10.16 0.37 -51.54
C ASP A 690 9.61 0.80 -52.92
N PRO A 691 10.47 1.25 -53.86
CA PRO A 691 10.05 1.60 -55.21
C PRO A 691 9.35 0.45 -55.94
N LEU A 692 8.22 0.73 -56.59
CA LEU A 692 7.49 -0.27 -57.38
C LEU A 692 8.27 -0.68 -58.62
N VAL A 693 8.56 -1.98 -58.77
CA VAL A 693 9.21 -2.57 -59.95
C VAL A 693 8.17 -3.24 -60.84
N THR A 694 7.96 -2.69 -62.04
CA THR A 694 7.05 -3.23 -63.06
C THR A 694 7.84 -4.01 -64.09
N THR A 695 7.49 -5.28 -64.33
CA THR A 695 8.18 -6.14 -65.31
C THR A 695 7.70 -5.87 -66.74
N ILE A 696 8.64 -5.78 -67.69
CA ILE A 696 8.41 -5.66 -69.13
C ILE A 696 8.80 -6.97 -69.81
N VAL A 697 7.90 -7.53 -70.62
CA VAL A 697 8.16 -8.79 -71.31
C VAL A 697 9.18 -8.57 -72.44
N GLN A 698 10.23 -9.39 -72.45
CA GLN A 698 11.22 -9.43 -73.53
C GLN A 698 10.96 -10.62 -74.45
N GLY A 699 11.08 -10.40 -75.75
CA GLY A 699 10.91 -11.38 -76.82
C GLY A 699 11.99 -11.19 -77.89
N PRO A 700 13.21 -11.68 -77.67
CA PRO A 700 14.28 -11.64 -78.66
C PRO A 700 13.98 -12.53 -79.88
N GLY A 701 14.46 -12.13 -81.06
CA GLY A 701 14.33 -12.92 -82.29
C GLY A 701 15.23 -12.37 -83.40
N ILE A 702 15.79 -13.26 -84.21
CA ILE A 702 16.63 -12.92 -85.36
C ILE A 702 16.23 -13.79 -86.55
N ALA A 703 16.41 -13.29 -87.77
CA ALA A 703 16.20 -14.06 -88.99
C ALA A 703 17.34 -13.85 -89.99
N LEU A 704 17.69 -14.89 -90.75
CA LEU A 704 18.75 -14.90 -91.75
C LEU A 704 18.22 -15.43 -93.09
N VAL A 705 18.28 -14.60 -94.13
CA VAL A 705 18.01 -15.02 -95.52
C VAL A 705 19.31 -15.09 -96.30
N LYS A 706 19.51 -16.18 -97.05
CA LYS A 706 20.67 -16.42 -97.89
C LYS A 706 20.26 -16.59 -99.34
N THR A 707 20.91 -15.84 -100.22
CA THR A 707 20.68 -15.90 -101.67
C THR A 707 21.97 -16.26 -102.39
N ALA A 708 21.87 -17.04 -103.47
CA ALA A 708 23.00 -17.47 -104.28
C ALA A 708 22.95 -16.85 -105.69
N ASP A 709 24.06 -16.29 -106.13
CA ASP A 709 24.26 -15.77 -107.48
C ASP A 709 25.32 -16.60 -108.21
N THR A 710 24.92 -17.19 -109.34
CA THR A 710 25.76 -18.02 -110.23
C THR A 710 26.08 -17.35 -111.56
N SER A 711 25.82 -16.05 -111.68
CA SER A 711 26.04 -15.28 -112.91
C SER A 711 27.50 -15.27 -113.40
N ALA A 712 28.45 -15.60 -112.52
CA ALA A 712 29.87 -15.71 -112.82
C ALA A 712 30.30 -17.06 -113.42
N PHE A 713 29.38 -18.02 -113.60
CA PHE A 713 29.70 -19.33 -114.18
C PHE A 713 30.04 -19.25 -115.67
N GLY A 714 30.98 -20.09 -116.11
CA GLY A 714 31.20 -20.40 -117.50
C GLY A 714 30.07 -21.24 -118.10
N SER A 715 30.08 -21.42 -119.42
CA SER A 715 29.14 -22.29 -120.14
C SER A 715 29.91 -23.32 -120.98
N PRO A 716 30.08 -24.57 -120.50
CA PRO A 716 29.55 -25.12 -119.26
C PRO A 716 30.32 -24.66 -117.99
N PRO A 717 29.73 -24.76 -116.79
CA PRO A 717 30.43 -24.40 -115.54
C PRO A 717 31.70 -25.21 -115.36
N GLN A 718 32.77 -24.58 -114.91
CA GLN A 718 34.09 -25.19 -114.72
C GLN A 718 34.53 -25.13 -113.26
N ALA A 719 35.40 -26.05 -112.85
CA ALA A 719 35.99 -26.00 -111.52
C ALA A 719 36.76 -24.68 -111.35
N GLY A 720 36.45 -23.93 -110.31
CA GLY A 720 36.94 -22.57 -110.07
C GLY A 720 35.91 -21.47 -110.33
N ASP A 721 34.79 -21.75 -110.98
CA ASP A 721 33.69 -20.78 -111.12
C ASP A 721 33.11 -20.41 -109.74
N ILE A 722 32.71 -19.16 -109.56
CA ILE A 722 32.34 -18.62 -108.24
C ILE A 722 30.82 -18.52 -108.08
N ILE A 723 30.29 -19.08 -106.98
CA ILE A 723 28.98 -18.73 -106.42
C ILE A 723 29.19 -17.57 -105.45
N SER A 724 28.43 -16.49 -105.62
CA SER A 724 28.40 -15.39 -104.64
C SER A 724 27.14 -15.51 -103.79
N TYR A 725 27.30 -15.52 -102.47
CA TYR A 725 26.21 -15.53 -101.50
C TYR A 725 26.05 -14.16 -100.87
N ALA A 726 24.80 -13.68 -100.80
CA ALA A 726 24.41 -12.49 -100.05
C ALA A 726 23.49 -12.88 -98.89
N PHE A 727 23.62 -12.18 -97.77
CA PHE A 727 22.89 -12.44 -96.54
C PHE A 727 22.07 -11.22 -96.12
N GLU A 728 20.84 -11.45 -95.68
CA GLU A 728 19.97 -10.46 -95.03
C GLU A 728 19.70 -10.91 -93.60
N VAL A 729 20.18 -10.13 -92.63
CA VAL A 729 19.96 -10.35 -91.21
C VAL A 729 18.87 -9.38 -90.74
N THR A 730 17.85 -9.87 -90.04
CA THR A 730 16.76 -9.05 -89.50
C THR A 730 16.59 -9.31 -88.00
N ASN A 731 16.54 -8.26 -87.16
CA ASN A 731 16.08 -8.41 -85.78
C ASN A 731 14.54 -8.43 -85.75
N THR A 732 13.96 -9.60 -85.50
CA THR A 732 12.51 -9.81 -85.48
C THR A 732 11.90 -9.70 -84.07
N GLY A 733 12.73 -9.54 -83.04
CA GLY A 733 12.29 -9.39 -81.64
C GLY A 733 11.93 -7.96 -81.25
N ASN A 734 11.65 -7.75 -79.96
CA ASN A 734 11.38 -6.42 -79.37
C ASN A 734 12.56 -5.85 -78.56
N VAL A 735 13.67 -6.57 -78.47
CA VAL A 735 14.89 -6.12 -77.78
C VAL A 735 16.00 -5.81 -78.77
N THR A 736 16.91 -4.92 -78.38
CA THR A 736 18.14 -4.65 -79.14
C THR A 736 19.06 -5.87 -79.09
N LEU A 737 19.46 -6.40 -80.25
CA LEU A 737 20.48 -7.45 -80.34
C LEU A 737 21.87 -6.84 -80.47
N THR A 738 22.88 -7.48 -79.90
CA THR A 738 24.29 -7.07 -80.00
C THR A 738 25.19 -8.23 -80.45
N ASP A 739 26.44 -7.93 -80.82
CA ASP A 739 27.44 -8.91 -81.27
C ASP A 739 26.92 -9.90 -82.32
N VAL A 740 26.19 -9.40 -83.32
CA VAL A 740 25.57 -10.26 -84.33
C VAL A 740 26.62 -10.77 -85.30
N THR A 741 26.85 -12.08 -85.30
CA THR A 741 27.86 -12.77 -86.11
C THR A 741 27.23 -13.81 -87.01
N LEU A 742 27.93 -14.16 -88.10
CA LEU A 742 27.49 -15.18 -89.05
C LEU A 742 28.59 -16.22 -89.24
N THR A 743 28.19 -17.49 -89.28
CA THR A 743 29.07 -18.62 -89.59
C THR A 743 28.51 -19.43 -90.74
N ASP A 744 29.38 -19.99 -91.57
CA ASP A 744 29.01 -20.86 -92.69
C ASP A 744 29.94 -22.07 -92.69
N ILE A 745 29.36 -23.26 -92.65
CA ILE A 745 30.10 -24.52 -92.47
C ILE A 745 30.55 -25.15 -93.79
N LEU A 746 30.20 -24.57 -94.95
CA LEU A 746 30.56 -25.13 -96.26
C LEU A 746 32.08 -25.14 -96.46
N PRO A 747 32.73 -26.31 -96.61
CA PRO A 747 34.19 -26.36 -96.74
C PRO A 747 34.67 -25.64 -98.00
N GLY A 748 35.54 -24.64 -97.85
CA GLY A 748 36.08 -23.86 -98.97
C GLY A 748 35.34 -22.55 -99.26
N ILE A 749 34.28 -22.24 -98.51
CA ILE A 749 33.63 -20.94 -98.56
C ILE A 749 34.53 -19.84 -97.98
N VAL A 750 34.51 -18.67 -98.60
CA VAL A 750 35.17 -17.46 -98.11
C VAL A 750 34.10 -16.49 -97.65
N LEU A 751 33.83 -16.49 -96.35
CA LEU A 751 32.93 -15.53 -95.70
C LEU A 751 33.68 -14.20 -95.42
N SER A 752 33.03 -13.09 -95.75
CA SER A 752 33.50 -11.72 -95.52
C SER A 752 32.44 -10.94 -94.75
N GLY A 753 32.86 -10.28 -93.67
CA GLY A 753 32.00 -9.49 -92.77
C GLY A 753 32.61 -9.43 -91.37
N GLY A 754 32.06 -8.57 -90.52
CA GLY A 754 32.39 -8.50 -89.10
C GLY A 754 31.12 -8.48 -88.25
N PRO A 755 31.23 -8.59 -86.92
CA PRO A 755 30.04 -8.53 -86.06
C PRO A 755 29.27 -7.22 -86.24
N ILE A 756 27.95 -7.29 -86.36
CA ILE A 756 27.09 -6.10 -86.28
C ILE A 756 26.94 -5.76 -84.80
N ALA A 757 27.47 -4.60 -84.41
CA ALA A 757 27.58 -4.24 -82.99
C ALA A 757 26.21 -4.11 -82.29
N SER A 758 25.19 -3.65 -83.02
CA SER A 758 23.84 -3.49 -82.49
C SER A 758 22.83 -3.51 -83.62
N MET A 759 21.68 -4.16 -83.37
CA MET A 759 20.50 -4.16 -84.24
C MET A 759 19.28 -3.86 -83.37
N ALA A 760 18.65 -2.71 -83.59
CA ALA A 760 17.39 -2.37 -82.94
C ALA A 760 16.26 -3.30 -83.44
N PRO A 761 15.16 -3.44 -82.71
CA PRO A 761 13.96 -4.15 -83.18
C PRO A 761 13.53 -3.69 -84.57
N GLY A 762 13.39 -4.64 -85.51
CA GLY A 762 13.01 -4.37 -86.90
C GLY A 762 14.15 -3.93 -87.83
N ASP A 763 15.38 -3.75 -87.34
CA ASP A 763 16.53 -3.44 -88.20
C ASP A 763 16.83 -4.60 -89.16
N VAL A 764 17.15 -4.24 -90.41
CA VAL A 764 17.52 -5.16 -91.50
C VAL A 764 18.90 -4.78 -92.05
N ASP A 765 19.86 -5.70 -92.00
CA ASP A 765 21.18 -5.56 -92.61
C ASP A 765 21.34 -6.51 -93.79
N THR A 766 21.69 -5.97 -94.96
CA THR A 766 21.89 -6.73 -96.21
C THR A 766 23.32 -6.61 -96.75
N THR A 767 24.23 -6.02 -95.98
CA THR A 767 25.51 -5.52 -96.52
C THR A 767 26.74 -5.97 -95.75
N THR A 768 26.59 -6.34 -94.48
CA THR A 768 27.71 -6.66 -93.60
C THR A 768 28.31 -8.03 -93.93
N PHE A 769 27.47 -9.01 -94.27
CA PHE A 769 27.92 -10.37 -94.58
C PHE A 769 27.76 -10.68 -96.07
N THR A 770 28.84 -11.20 -96.67
CA THR A 770 28.86 -11.77 -98.02
C THR A 770 29.76 -13.00 -98.03
N ALA A 771 29.50 -13.98 -98.89
CA ALA A 771 30.40 -15.11 -99.04
C ALA A 771 30.62 -15.47 -100.50
N THR A 772 31.77 -16.08 -100.80
CA THR A 772 32.05 -16.62 -102.15
C THR A 772 32.52 -18.06 -102.05
N TYR A 773 32.08 -18.90 -102.98
CA TYR A 773 32.46 -20.31 -103.05
C TYR A 773 32.90 -20.67 -104.47
N ALA A 774 34.14 -21.14 -104.61
CA ALA A 774 34.64 -21.65 -105.88
C ALA A 774 34.22 -23.12 -106.05
N ILE A 775 33.39 -23.40 -107.05
CA ILE A 775 32.91 -24.77 -107.28
C ILE A 775 34.09 -25.68 -107.64
N THR A 776 34.06 -26.88 -107.12
CA THR A 776 35.08 -27.91 -107.33
C THR A 776 34.63 -28.92 -108.38
N GLN A 777 35.56 -29.76 -108.82
CA GLN A 777 35.19 -30.88 -109.70
C GLN A 777 34.24 -31.87 -109.02
N ALA A 778 34.28 -31.98 -107.67
CA ALA A 778 33.36 -32.80 -106.91
C ALA A 778 31.93 -32.25 -106.97
N ASP A 779 31.77 -30.93 -106.89
CA ASP A 779 30.46 -30.27 -107.00
C ASP A 779 29.84 -30.42 -108.39
N ILE A 780 30.66 -30.27 -109.44
CA ILE A 780 30.22 -30.54 -110.82
C ILE A 780 29.78 -32.00 -110.96
N THR A 781 30.52 -32.94 -110.35
CA THR A 781 30.17 -34.37 -110.38
C THR A 781 28.91 -34.68 -109.57
N ALA A 782 28.68 -34.00 -108.45
CA ALA A 782 27.47 -34.10 -107.64
C ALA A 782 26.25 -33.47 -108.33
N GLY A 783 26.47 -32.47 -109.17
CA GLY A 783 25.42 -31.77 -109.92
C GLY A 783 24.74 -30.65 -109.14
N GLU A 784 25.17 -30.35 -107.91
CA GLU A 784 24.67 -29.25 -107.08
C GLU A 784 25.68 -28.86 -105.97
N VAL A 785 25.49 -27.68 -105.39
CA VAL A 785 26.13 -27.21 -104.15
C VAL A 785 25.03 -26.88 -103.14
N THR A 786 25.06 -27.51 -101.97
CA THR A 786 24.15 -27.22 -100.85
C THR A 786 24.88 -26.40 -99.79
N ASN A 787 24.29 -25.29 -99.34
CA ASN A 787 24.94 -24.40 -98.39
C ASN A 787 23.96 -23.79 -97.36
N GLN A 788 24.34 -23.78 -96.08
CA GLN A 788 23.60 -23.17 -94.98
C GLN A 788 24.55 -22.40 -94.06
N ALA A 789 24.14 -21.20 -93.67
CA ALA A 789 24.83 -20.37 -92.69
C ALA A 789 23.95 -20.22 -91.44
N THR A 790 24.56 -19.87 -90.30
CA THR A 790 23.86 -19.59 -89.05
C THR A 790 24.25 -18.19 -88.59
N VAL A 791 23.26 -17.35 -88.27
CA VAL A 791 23.48 -16.06 -87.59
C VAL A 791 23.28 -16.24 -86.09
N THR A 792 24.02 -15.51 -85.28
CA THR A 792 23.88 -15.47 -83.82
C THR A 792 24.03 -14.03 -83.34
N GLY A 793 23.13 -13.53 -82.52
CA GLY A 793 23.26 -12.25 -81.81
C GLY A 793 22.86 -12.40 -80.35
N ASP A 794 23.34 -11.54 -79.48
CA ASP A 794 23.05 -11.58 -78.04
C ASP A 794 21.89 -10.62 -77.69
N ASP A 795 20.92 -11.11 -76.91
CA ASP A 795 19.91 -10.27 -76.28
C ASP A 795 20.52 -9.34 -75.19
N PRO A 796 19.78 -8.37 -74.63
CA PRO A 796 20.30 -7.48 -73.58
C PRO A 796 20.75 -8.20 -72.30
N GLY A 797 20.27 -9.42 -72.05
CA GLY A 797 20.72 -10.29 -70.97
C GLY A 797 22.01 -11.07 -71.30
N GLY A 798 22.52 -10.96 -72.52
CA GLY A 798 23.68 -11.68 -73.03
C GLY A 798 23.37 -13.13 -73.45
N ASN A 799 22.10 -13.49 -73.64
CA ASN A 799 21.73 -14.81 -74.14
C ASN A 799 21.79 -14.83 -75.68
N PRO A 800 22.38 -15.87 -76.29
CA PRO A 800 22.45 -15.96 -77.73
C PRO A 800 21.09 -16.29 -78.34
N VAL A 801 20.80 -15.61 -79.45
CA VAL A 801 19.61 -15.73 -80.30
C VAL A 801 20.12 -16.11 -81.68
N THR A 802 19.66 -17.23 -82.22
CA THR A 802 20.22 -17.82 -83.44
C THR A 802 19.15 -18.08 -84.49
N ASP A 803 19.55 -18.02 -85.75
CA ASP A 803 18.72 -18.45 -86.88
C ASP A 803 19.58 -19.11 -87.96
N ASP A 804 19.03 -20.15 -88.59
CA ASP A 804 19.68 -20.85 -89.70
C ASP A 804 19.15 -20.30 -91.03
N SER A 805 20.05 -20.08 -91.98
CA SER A 805 19.67 -19.46 -93.25
C SER A 805 18.84 -20.41 -94.12
N GLY A 806 17.78 -19.86 -94.71
CA GLY A 806 17.16 -20.38 -95.94
C GLY A 806 16.92 -19.29 -96.96
N THR A 807 15.96 -19.50 -97.87
CA THR A 807 15.75 -18.60 -99.02
C THR A 807 14.74 -17.49 -98.77
N THR A 808 14.00 -17.56 -97.67
CA THR A 808 13.04 -16.56 -97.20
C THR A 808 13.06 -16.46 -95.68
N THR A 809 12.51 -15.40 -95.10
CA THR A 809 12.43 -15.24 -93.64
C THR A 809 11.62 -16.38 -93.00
N GLY A 810 12.20 -17.08 -92.01
CA GLY A 810 11.59 -18.21 -91.30
C GLY A 810 11.61 -19.54 -92.08
N ASP A 811 12.40 -19.60 -93.15
CA ASP A 811 12.77 -20.83 -93.86
C ASP A 811 14.21 -21.18 -93.46
N ASP A 812 14.39 -22.39 -92.91
CA ASP A 812 15.68 -22.90 -92.42
C ASP A 812 16.19 -24.05 -93.31
N ASP A 813 15.67 -24.20 -94.54
CA ASP A 813 16.17 -25.20 -95.48
C ASP A 813 17.47 -24.69 -96.17
N PRO A 814 18.51 -25.53 -96.32
CA PRO A 814 19.76 -25.13 -96.99
C PRO A 814 19.55 -24.60 -98.41
N THR A 815 20.32 -23.59 -98.80
CA THR A 815 20.31 -23.06 -100.18
C THR A 815 20.98 -24.05 -101.15
N VAL A 816 20.22 -24.59 -102.10
CA VAL A 816 20.72 -25.55 -103.12
C VAL A 816 20.92 -24.84 -104.47
N VAL A 817 22.13 -24.96 -105.02
CA VAL A 817 22.53 -24.40 -106.31
C VAL A 817 22.83 -25.53 -107.30
N PRO A 818 22.01 -25.76 -108.35
CA PRO A 818 22.27 -26.81 -109.33
C PRO A 818 23.44 -26.46 -110.27
N ILE A 819 24.30 -27.44 -110.56
CA ILE A 819 25.46 -27.32 -111.46
C ILE A 819 25.24 -28.19 -112.71
N THR A 820 25.32 -27.58 -113.89
CA THR A 820 25.07 -28.30 -115.15
C THR A 820 26.28 -29.16 -115.57
N GLN A 821 26.04 -30.46 -115.75
CA GLN A 821 27.03 -31.41 -116.27
C GLN A 821 27.02 -31.45 -117.82
N ALA A 822 28.18 -31.33 -118.46
CA ALA A 822 28.36 -31.25 -119.91
C ALA A 822 29.64 -32.00 -120.37
N PRO A 823 29.60 -33.35 -120.47
CA PRO A 823 30.71 -34.14 -121.02
C PRO A 823 30.88 -33.92 -122.54
N ALA A 824 32.11 -33.74 -123.02
CA ALA A 824 32.42 -33.60 -124.44
C ALA A 824 33.86 -34.02 -124.76
N ILE A 825 34.10 -34.60 -125.95
CA ILE A 825 35.41 -35.08 -126.39
C ILE A 825 35.61 -34.83 -127.89
N THR A 826 36.83 -34.47 -128.29
CA THR A 826 37.23 -34.30 -129.69
C THR A 826 38.42 -35.19 -130.04
N LEU A 827 38.53 -35.61 -131.30
CA LEU A 827 39.60 -36.45 -131.81
C LEU A 827 40.11 -35.90 -133.14
N ASP A 828 41.40 -35.58 -133.22
CA ASP A 828 42.09 -35.20 -134.45
C ASP A 828 42.95 -36.35 -134.96
N LYS A 829 42.89 -36.62 -136.26
CA LYS A 829 43.69 -37.66 -136.95
C LYS A 829 44.47 -37.03 -138.10
N ILE A 830 45.80 -37.15 -138.08
CA ILE A 830 46.69 -36.54 -139.08
C ILE A 830 47.54 -37.64 -139.73
N ALA A 831 47.71 -37.57 -141.05
CA ALA A 831 48.58 -38.45 -141.83
C ALA A 831 49.89 -37.75 -142.19
N ASP A 832 51.03 -38.44 -142.15
CA ASP A 832 52.32 -37.94 -142.64
C ASP A 832 52.69 -38.61 -143.97
N ALA A 833 52.60 -37.84 -145.06
CA ALA A 833 52.88 -38.31 -146.43
C ALA A 833 54.16 -37.69 -147.03
N THR A 834 55.01 -37.05 -146.22
CA THR A 834 56.17 -36.27 -146.69
C THR A 834 57.26 -37.10 -147.36
N GLY A 835 57.25 -38.43 -147.23
CA GLY A 835 58.23 -39.35 -147.82
C GLY A 835 58.06 -39.69 -149.30
N PHE A 836 57.02 -39.20 -150.01
CA PHE A 836 56.61 -39.73 -151.33
C PHE A 836 56.81 -38.77 -152.52
N GLU A 837 57.85 -37.94 -152.51
CA GLU A 837 58.04 -36.82 -153.47
C GLU A 837 58.32 -37.20 -154.95
N ASP A 838 58.64 -38.46 -155.28
CA ASP A 838 58.86 -38.92 -156.67
C ASP A 838 57.88 -40.04 -157.12
N GLY A 839 56.75 -40.16 -156.40
CA GLY A 839 55.69 -41.15 -156.66
C GLY A 839 55.80 -42.40 -155.80
N ALA A 840 54.77 -42.68 -154.99
CA ALA A 840 54.72 -43.82 -154.09
C ALA A 840 54.67 -45.17 -154.84
N VAL A 841 55.34 -46.19 -154.30
CA VAL A 841 55.34 -47.56 -154.84
C VAL A 841 54.66 -48.53 -153.87
N PRO A 842 54.15 -49.69 -154.35
CA PRO A 842 53.54 -50.68 -153.46
C PRO A 842 54.53 -51.16 -152.37
N GLY A 843 54.10 -51.05 -151.11
CA GLY A 843 54.89 -51.44 -149.92
C GLY A 843 55.23 -50.27 -148.98
N ASP A 844 55.02 -49.04 -149.43
CA ASP A 844 55.23 -47.83 -148.64
C ASP A 844 54.22 -47.70 -147.47
N VAL A 845 54.68 -47.14 -146.33
CA VAL A 845 53.89 -46.98 -145.09
C VAL A 845 53.64 -45.51 -144.78
N ILE A 846 52.38 -45.14 -144.49
CA ILE A 846 51.96 -43.78 -144.06
C ILE A 846 51.76 -43.79 -142.54
N PRO A 847 52.54 -43.04 -141.75
CA PRO A 847 52.29 -42.85 -140.32
C PRO A 847 51.07 -41.96 -140.06
N TYR A 848 50.32 -42.24 -138.98
CA TYR A 848 49.23 -41.41 -138.48
C TYR A 848 49.44 -41.05 -137.01
N SER A 849 49.09 -39.84 -136.61
CA SER A 849 48.97 -39.43 -135.21
C SER A 849 47.52 -39.09 -134.84
N PHE A 850 47.15 -39.40 -133.59
CA PHE A 850 45.83 -39.11 -133.03
C PHE A 850 46.01 -38.25 -131.77
N THR A 851 45.23 -37.18 -131.67
CA THR A 851 45.18 -36.32 -130.50
C THR A 851 43.75 -36.31 -129.98
N VAL A 852 43.54 -36.64 -128.70
CA VAL A 852 42.21 -36.71 -128.09
C VAL A 852 42.10 -35.61 -127.06
N THR A 853 41.07 -34.78 -127.12
CA THR A 853 40.92 -33.68 -126.15
C THR A 853 39.58 -33.76 -125.43
N ASN A 854 39.58 -33.70 -124.09
CA ASN A 854 38.35 -33.55 -123.31
C ASN A 854 37.94 -32.07 -123.29
N THR A 855 36.89 -31.74 -124.03
CA THR A 855 36.37 -30.37 -124.18
C THR A 855 35.15 -30.09 -123.30
N GLY A 856 34.71 -31.07 -122.50
CA GLY A 856 33.60 -30.92 -121.53
C GLY A 856 34.07 -30.53 -120.13
N ASN A 857 33.13 -30.46 -119.18
CA ASN A 857 33.42 -30.17 -117.75
C ASN A 857 33.38 -31.40 -116.84
N MET A 858 33.16 -32.59 -117.41
CA MET A 858 33.18 -33.87 -116.71
C MET A 858 34.52 -34.59 -116.94
N ILE A 859 35.00 -35.31 -115.94
CA ILE A 859 36.12 -36.25 -116.10
C ILE A 859 35.64 -37.40 -116.99
N LEU A 860 36.34 -37.63 -118.11
CA LEU A 860 36.11 -38.79 -118.97
C LEU A 860 37.03 -39.93 -118.54
N THR A 861 36.56 -41.17 -118.62
CA THR A 861 37.33 -42.36 -118.27
C THR A 861 37.29 -43.38 -119.41
N ASP A 862 38.31 -44.23 -119.49
CA ASP A 862 38.45 -45.30 -120.48
C ASP A 862 38.27 -44.85 -121.95
N VAL A 863 38.89 -43.72 -122.30
CA VAL A 863 38.80 -43.15 -123.64
C VAL A 863 39.63 -43.99 -124.62
N THR A 864 38.97 -44.61 -125.61
CA THR A 864 39.61 -45.44 -126.64
C THR A 864 39.51 -44.82 -128.03
N VAL A 865 40.56 -44.95 -128.84
CA VAL A 865 40.55 -44.58 -130.27
C VAL A 865 40.51 -45.84 -131.13
N THR A 866 39.56 -45.91 -132.06
CA THR A 866 39.46 -46.98 -133.06
C THR A 866 39.53 -46.41 -134.47
N ASP A 867 40.19 -47.12 -135.38
CA ASP A 867 40.33 -46.73 -136.78
C ASP A 867 39.88 -47.89 -137.69
N LEU A 868 39.09 -47.57 -138.72
CA LEU A 868 38.49 -48.56 -139.62
C LEU A 868 39.31 -48.80 -140.89
N LEU A 869 40.39 -48.06 -141.14
CA LEU A 869 41.21 -48.21 -142.35
C LEU A 869 41.95 -49.57 -142.35
N PRO A 870 41.64 -50.50 -143.28
CA PRO A 870 42.24 -51.84 -143.28
C PRO A 870 43.76 -51.78 -143.48
N GLY A 871 44.51 -52.47 -142.63
CA GLY A 871 45.97 -52.50 -142.66
C GLY A 871 46.66 -51.45 -141.77
N VAL A 872 45.92 -50.52 -141.15
CA VAL A 872 46.46 -49.65 -140.10
C VAL A 872 46.66 -50.44 -138.82
N VAL A 873 47.86 -50.35 -138.25
CA VAL A 873 48.16 -50.88 -136.91
C VAL A 873 48.25 -49.70 -135.95
N LEU A 874 47.24 -49.54 -135.10
CA LEU A 874 47.28 -48.55 -134.02
C LEU A 874 48.27 -49.01 -132.94
N THR A 875 49.23 -48.16 -132.61
CA THR A 875 50.17 -48.39 -131.50
C THR A 875 49.84 -47.45 -130.35
N GLY A 876 49.17 -47.95 -129.31
CA GLY A 876 48.70 -47.19 -128.13
C GLY A 876 47.62 -47.96 -127.36
N GLY A 877 47.33 -47.57 -126.11
CA GLY A 877 46.27 -48.14 -125.27
C GLY A 877 45.15 -47.13 -124.98
N PRO A 878 44.05 -47.54 -124.32
CA PRO A 878 43.05 -46.60 -123.80
C PRO A 878 43.69 -45.55 -122.91
N ILE A 879 43.18 -44.31 -122.97
CA ILE A 879 43.50 -43.23 -122.04
C ILE A 879 42.61 -43.43 -120.79
N PRO A 880 43.15 -43.84 -119.62
CA PRO A 880 42.32 -44.28 -118.50
C PRO A 880 41.45 -43.17 -117.90
N VAL A 881 41.98 -41.95 -117.87
CA VAL A 881 41.32 -40.76 -117.33
C VAL A 881 41.72 -39.56 -118.18
N MET A 882 40.75 -38.74 -118.54
CA MET A 882 40.95 -37.41 -119.11
C MET A 882 40.14 -36.40 -118.30
N ASN A 883 40.84 -35.55 -117.55
CA ASN A 883 40.24 -34.38 -116.92
C ASN A 883 39.81 -33.37 -118.00
N PRO A 884 38.86 -32.47 -117.68
CA PRO A 884 38.57 -31.32 -118.53
C PRO A 884 39.85 -30.59 -118.98
N GLY A 885 40.03 -30.43 -120.29
CA GLY A 885 41.21 -29.78 -120.88
C GLY A 885 42.42 -30.68 -121.19
N ASP A 886 42.43 -31.95 -120.77
CA ASP A 886 43.50 -32.90 -121.13
C ASP A 886 43.50 -33.18 -122.66
N VAL A 887 44.70 -33.34 -123.26
CA VAL A 887 44.98 -33.50 -124.72
C VAL A 887 45.85 -34.73 -125.02
#